data_AF-A0A953EHX0-F1
#
_entry.id   AF-A0A953EHX0-F1
#
_cell.length_a   1.000
_cell.length_b   1.000
_cell.length_c   1.000
_cell.angle_alpha   90.00
_cell.angle_beta   90.00
_cell.angle_gamma   90.00
#
_symmetry.space_group_name_H-M   'P 1'
#
loop_
_entity.id
_entity.type
_entity.pdbx_description
1 polymer ?
#
loop_
_entity_poly.entity_id
_entity_poly.type
_entity_poly.pdbx_seq_one_letter_code
_entity_poly.pdbx_strand_id
1 'polypeptide(L)'
;MQKTLAIVFIASFLFANTLAFATNDANRIRSLNSNEVVAKFTTDLTQLGREGRLRKNLSLESDVIRLTNALAEGGLRQPVLVTELRETRNTIVEQLALKIANGDVPSGLVGHDVVRLDVDSVYSNSATGDDFESLVSSILDNAVSDHGKKILFIDDLGNVLRSKNVAAKLLSCVAEGKIAVIGGSNAADYRDRIDADTTLADAFAAFAIKDTTARADQDESASNSGNYRGGNLSPDLREMIASDPSGQTRVDVIVQAQNANDPALRQLIASGEAHITGRVGSTDTLVVNMPLLTVQALSQSGLANYISPDRPTSTTGHIEDTTGLSLMRSQPALNGRSAYTLDGTGVGIAVLDSGIYAGHNGFKNNAGASRIVANVNFTNANINDTSDGYGHGTHVAGLAAGNSNISSGAYRGVASNANIISVKVLNGNGQGQQSWLLNGLDWVLTNRTTYNIRVVNLSLGATAIDTYTNDPVCLKVKELVDNGIVVIAAAGNLGKDSLGNKRYGQIHSPGNSPYVITVGASNSMGTTAHGDDTIASFSSRGPTRSFYTTSTGTKVFDNIIKPDLVAPGNKVISQKSPSNLMSTENPTLNLDSTNGTDSMMYMSGTSMSSPVVAGAAALLLQVNPNLTPQMVKMLLQYTAQPIAGVNTFEQGAGELNLDGAVRLARSLRTDIDFRLLTLGDSMVPSGWTMPSASSTIGGSSYSWAQLVTGSYTSLTGSQLVSKFQRVYRRDNSVGEGVTFGNGNFSLDLTYLTSGLSINRNINTSNGTPFGAGSLYLSYGVLVGDGVLVGDGVIVGDGVLIGDGVLVGDGVLIGDGVLVGDGVLIGDGVLVGDSALQGDNTPAMQ
;
A
#
# COMPACT_ATOMS: atom_id res chain seq x y z
N MET A 1 -26.98 -35.58 27.57
CA MET A 1 -26.37 -35.83 26.25
C MET A 1 -27.08 -34.96 25.20
N GLN A 2 -26.98 -33.63 25.34
CA GLN A 2 -27.62 -32.65 24.44
C GLN A 2 -27.09 -31.22 24.65
N LYS A 3 -25.83 -31.08 25.12
CA LYS A 3 -25.16 -29.78 25.35
C LYS A 3 -23.78 -29.66 24.70
N THR A 4 -23.39 -30.62 23.87
CA THR A 4 -22.04 -30.68 23.27
C THR A 4 -22.04 -30.38 21.76
N LEU A 5 -23.18 -30.08 21.15
CA LEU A 5 -23.28 -29.83 19.70
C LEU A 5 -23.46 -28.35 19.28
N ALA A 6 -23.48 -27.41 20.23
CA ALA A 6 -23.82 -26.00 19.95
C ALA A 6 -22.61 -25.04 19.86
N ILE A 7 -21.37 -25.52 19.98
CA ILE A 7 -20.17 -24.67 20.07
C ILE A 7 -19.45 -24.48 18.71
N VAL A 8 -19.91 -25.11 17.62
CA VAL A 8 -19.16 -25.13 16.33
C VAL A 8 -19.59 -24.04 15.32
N PHE A 9 -20.52 -23.12 15.61
CA PHE A 9 -21.06 -22.19 14.59
C PHE A 9 -20.89 -20.68 14.83
N ILE A 10 -19.93 -20.23 15.66
CA ILE A 10 -19.90 -18.83 16.16
C ILE A 10 -18.77 -17.91 15.62
N ALA A 11 -17.90 -18.33 14.70
CA ALA A 11 -16.75 -17.50 14.30
C ALA A 11 -16.53 -17.35 12.78
N SER A 12 -17.42 -16.62 12.10
CA SER A 12 -17.22 -16.29 10.69
C SER A 12 -17.80 -14.91 10.40
N PHE A 13 -16.94 -13.89 10.27
CA PHE A 13 -17.05 -12.88 9.21
C PHE A 13 -15.90 -11.85 9.16
N LEU A 14 -15.02 -11.73 10.18
CA LEU A 14 -13.72 -11.02 10.01
C LEU A 14 -12.47 -11.83 10.32
N PHE A 15 -12.61 -13.03 10.91
CA PHE A 15 -11.49 -13.90 11.28
C PHE A 15 -11.41 -15.22 10.48
N ALA A 16 -12.25 -15.41 9.45
CA ALA A 16 -12.34 -16.68 8.73
C ALA A 16 -11.15 -16.98 7.78
N ASN A 17 -10.32 -15.99 7.44
CA ASN A 17 -9.18 -16.20 6.53
C ASN A 17 -7.87 -16.62 7.21
N THR A 18 -7.79 -16.61 8.54
CA THR A 18 -6.57 -17.06 9.26
C THR A 18 -6.77 -18.41 9.97
N LEU A 19 -7.94 -18.70 10.53
CA LEU A 19 -8.16 -19.94 11.32
C LEU A 19 -8.59 -21.19 10.52
N ALA A 20 -9.24 -21.04 9.37
CA ALA A 20 -9.51 -22.18 8.47
C ALA A 20 -8.21 -22.72 7.84
N PHE A 21 -7.20 -21.87 7.70
CA PHE A 21 -5.86 -22.27 7.33
C PHE A 21 -5.11 -22.85 8.52
N ALA A 22 -5.15 -22.27 9.72
CA ALA A 22 -4.45 -22.84 10.87
C ALA A 22 -4.91 -24.25 11.26
N THR A 23 -6.17 -24.65 11.06
CA THR A 23 -6.64 -26.00 11.42
C THR A 23 -6.34 -27.07 10.36
N ASN A 24 -6.35 -26.71 9.07
CA ASN A 24 -5.88 -27.58 7.99
C ASN A 24 -4.35 -27.62 7.91
N ASP A 25 -3.66 -26.49 8.13
CA ASP A 25 -2.20 -26.43 8.25
C ASP A 25 -1.73 -27.09 9.54
N ALA A 26 -2.37 -26.98 10.70
CA ALA A 26 -1.93 -27.71 11.90
C ALA A 26 -1.98 -29.23 11.69
N ASN A 27 -3.02 -29.74 11.00
CA ASN A 27 -3.10 -31.16 10.63
C ASN A 27 -2.11 -31.54 9.51
N ARG A 28 -1.75 -30.62 8.62
CA ARG A 28 -0.77 -30.83 7.53
C ARG A 28 0.68 -30.69 8.01
N ILE A 29 0.95 -29.80 8.97
CA ILE A 29 2.23 -29.57 9.65
C ILE A 29 2.61 -30.79 10.48
N ARG A 30 1.63 -31.47 11.10
CA ARG A 30 1.85 -32.78 11.75
C ARG A 30 2.29 -33.88 10.78
N SER A 31 2.22 -33.65 9.46
CA SER A 31 2.70 -34.56 8.41
C SER A 31 3.93 -34.07 7.63
N LEU A 32 4.43 -32.86 7.90
CA LEU A 32 5.64 -32.31 7.26
C LEU A 32 6.89 -32.89 7.91
N ASN A 33 7.95 -33.09 7.11
CA ASN A 33 9.26 -33.43 7.67
C ASN A 33 9.92 -32.18 8.29
N SER A 34 10.95 -32.36 9.12
CA SER A 34 11.61 -31.28 9.87
C SER A 34 12.15 -30.15 8.98
N ASN A 35 12.52 -30.45 7.74
CA ASN A 35 13.14 -29.46 6.83
C ASN A 35 12.09 -28.55 6.17
N GLU A 36 10.90 -29.08 5.86
CA GLU A 36 9.78 -28.31 5.31
C GLU A 36 9.19 -27.35 6.35
N VAL A 37 9.16 -27.76 7.63
CA VAL A 37 8.75 -26.89 8.74
C VAL A 37 9.71 -25.71 8.88
N VAL A 38 11.02 -25.97 8.82
CA VAL A 38 12.05 -24.92 8.95
C VAL A 38 11.97 -23.93 7.79
N ALA A 39 11.87 -24.40 6.55
CA ALA A 39 11.80 -23.52 5.38
C ALA A 39 10.55 -22.63 5.37
N LYS A 40 9.43 -23.09 5.97
CA LYS A 40 8.19 -22.31 6.06
C LYS A 40 8.26 -21.18 7.09
N PHE A 41 8.98 -21.38 8.19
CA PHE A 41 8.97 -20.48 9.35
C PHE A 41 10.29 -19.75 9.60
N THR A 42 11.26 -19.94 8.73
CA THR A 42 12.54 -19.25 8.82
C THR A 42 12.93 -18.61 7.50
N THR A 43 13.75 -17.56 7.57
CA THR A 43 14.34 -16.89 6.41
C THR A 43 15.86 -16.92 6.55
N ASP A 44 16.57 -17.53 5.61
CA ASP A 44 18.04 -17.47 5.58
C ASP A 44 18.49 -16.11 5.00
N LEU A 45 18.83 -15.19 5.89
CA LEU A 45 19.24 -13.84 5.53
C LEU A 45 20.61 -13.85 4.85
N THR A 46 21.49 -14.79 5.20
CA THR A 46 22.82 -14.88 4.57
C THR A 46 22.69 -15.34 3.12
N GLN A 47 21.79 -16.28 2.83
CA GLN A 47 21.47 -16.66 1.46
C GLN A 47 20.90 -15.48 0.66
N LEU A 48 19.96 -14.71 1.23
CA LEU A 48 19.46 -13.49 0.59
C LEU A 48 20.56 -12.45 0.32
N GLY A 49 21.56 -12.39 1.19
CA GLY A 49 22.77 -11.58 0.98
C GLY A 49 23.58 -12.06 -0.22
N ARG A 50 23.85 -13.37 -0.32
CA ARG A 50 24.58 -13.99 -1.45
C ARG A 50 23.85 -13.80 -2.79
N GLU A 51 22.53 -13.80 -2.76
CA GLU A 51 21.64 -13.56 -3.93
C GLU A 51 21.52 -12.07 -4.29
N GLY A 52 22.14 -11.15 -3.55
CA GLY A 52 22.06 -9.71 -3.80
C GLY A 52 20.70 -9.07 -3.48
N ARG A 53 19.85 -9.76 -2.71
CA ARG A 53 18.48 -9.33 -2.37
C ARG A 53 18.42 -8.46 -1.11
N LEU A 54 19.48 -8.44 -0.31
CA LEU A 54 19.64 -7.51 0.82
C LEU A 54 20.32 -6.22 0.35
N ARG A 55 19.75 -5.07 0.72
CA ARG A 55 20.34 -3.75 0.41
C ARG A 55 21.40 -3.39 1.44
N LYS A 56 22.51 -2.81 0.98
CA LYS A 56 23.54 -2.26 1.87
C LYS A 56 23.03 -1.00 2.56
N ASN A 57 23.15 -0.94 3.88
CA ASN A 57 22.77 0.20 4.71
C ASN A 57 23.93 0.60 5.63
N LEU A 58 24.56 1.74 5.32
CA LEU A 58 25.72 2.25 6.04
C LEU A 58 25.38 3.01 7.33
N SER A 59 24.09 3.31 7.58
CA SER A 59 23.69 4.16 8.71
C SER A 59 23.84 3.50 10.08
N LEU A 60 23.88 2.17 10.13
CA LEU A 60 23.99 1.37 11.37
C LEU A 60 25.29 0.55 11.44
N GLU A 61 26.26 0.85 10.57
CA GLU A 61 27.50 0.08 10.40
C GLU A 61 28.27 -0.12 11.72
N SER A 62 28.25 0.86 12.62
CA SER A 62 28.95 0.76 13.92
C SER A 62 28.31 -0.27 14.86
N ASP A 63 26.99 -0.45 14.82
CA ASP A 63 26.29 -1.45 15.61
C ASP A 63 26.40 -2.83 14.98
N VAL A 64 26.39 -2.89 13.65
CA VAL A 64 26.67 -4.11 12.91
C VAL A 64 28.07 -4.63 13.26
N ILE A 65 29.10 -3.78 13.21
CA ILE A 65 30.47 -4.17 13.59
C ILE A 65 30.55 -4.63 15.05
N ARG A 66 29.89 -3.91 15.98
CA ARG A 66 29.84 -4.32 17.40
C ARG A 66 29.16 -5.67 17.60
N LEU A 67 28.05 -5.91 16.90
CA LEU A 67 27.33 -7.17 16.96
C LEU A 67 28.17 -8.30 16.35
N THR A 68 28.83 -8.05 15.21
CA THR A 68 29.78 -8.98 14.59
C THR A 68 30.90 -9.35 15.56
N ASN A 69 31.51 -8.38 16.25
CA ASN A 69 32.57 -8.68 17.21
C ASN A 69 32.05 -9.45 18.43
N ALA A 70 30.90 -9.06 18.98
CA ALA A 70 30.29 -9.75 20.12
C ALA A 70 29.97 -11.22 19.81
N LEU A 71 29.53 -11.52 18.59
CA LEU A 71 29.30 -12.88 18.14
C LEU A 71 30.62 -13.63 17.86
N ALA A 72 31.63 -12.96 17.29
CA ALA A 72 32.94 -13.56 17.00
C ALA A 72 33.75 -13.88 18.27
N GLU A 73 33.55 -13.13 19.35
CA GLU A 73 34.19 -13.37 20.66
C GLU A 73 33.61 -14.60 21.39
N GLY A 74 32.45 -15.12 20.96
CA GLY A 74 31.90 -16.40 21.44
C GLY A 74 31.45 -16.40 22.91
N GLY A 75 30.97 -15.26 23.42
CA GLY A 75 30.54 -15.13 24.82
C GLY A 75 29.37 -16.06 25.20
N LEU A 76 29.32 -16.48 26.47
CA LEU A 76 28.22 -17.29 27.03
C LEU A 76 26.86 -16.55 26.99
N ARG A 77 26.88 -15.21 26.97
CA ARG A 77 25.68 -14.37 26.94
C ARG A 77 25.38 -13.90 25.51
N GLN A 78 24.25 -14.35 24.99
CA GLN A 78 23.78 -14.05 23.63
C GLN A 78 23.22 -12.62 23.54
N PRO A 79 23.50 -11.86 22.46
CA PRO A 79 23.07 -10.48 22.33
C PRO A 79 21.56 -10.35 22.08
N VAL A 80 20.89 -9.47 22.82
CA VAL A 80 19.51 -9.06 22.58
C VAL A 80 19.47 -7.61 22.15
N LEU A 81 19.14 -7.34 20.89
CA LEU A 81 18.96 -6.01 20.33
C LEU A 81 17.77 -5.31 21.02
N VAL A 82 18.05 -4.38 21.93
CA VAL A 82 17.02 -3.65 22.69
C VAL A 82 16.77 -2.29 22.04
N THR A 83 15.61 -2.11 21.41
CA THR A 83 15.16 -0.83 20.83
C THR A 83 13.64 -0.87 20.61
N GLU A 84 12.99 0.28 20.63
CA GLU A 84 11.56 0.43 20.32
C GLU A 84 11.26 0.17 18.83
N LEU A 85 12.27 0.27 17.96
CA LEU A 85 12.12 0.16 16.50
C LEU A 85 12.49 -1.24 15.99
N ARG A 86 11.49 -2.08 15.71
CA ARG A 86 11.68 -3.43 15.11
C ARG A 86 12.44 -3.39 13.78
N GLU A 87 12.18 -2.37 12.96
CA GLU A 87 12.89 -2.09 11.69
C GLU A 87 14.41 -1.95 11.88
N THR A 88 14.84 -1.24 12.94
CA THR A 88 16.26 -1.06 13.25
C THR A 88 16.93 -2.37 13.60
N ARG A 89 16.26 -3.25 14.37
CA ARG A 89 16.78 -4.59 14.71
C ARG A 89 16.96 -5.44 13.46
N ASN A 90 15.94 -5.48 12.61
CA ASN A 90 15.96 -6.24 11.36
C ASN A 90 17.08 -5.75 10.44
N THR A 91 17.22 -4.43 10.29
CA THR A 91 18.27 -3.82 9.47
C THR A 91 19.67 -4.21 9.96
N ILE A 92 19.94 -4.16 11.27
CA ILE A 92 21.26 -4.54 11.83
C ILE A 92 21.59 -5.99 11.52
N VAL A 93 20.64 -6.91 11.69
CA VAL A 93 20.85 -8.33 11.44
C VAL A 93 20.97 -8.64 9.95
N GLU A 94 20.20 -7.96 9.10
CA GLU A 94 20.34 -8.07 7.64
C GLU A 94 21.72 -7.58 7.16
N GLN A 95 22.26 -6.50 7.73
CA GLN A 95 23.61 -6.04 7.41
C GLN A 95 24.69 -7.01 7.92
N LEU A 96 24.51 -7.62 9.10
CA LEU A 96 25.38 -8.69 9.58
C LEU A 96 25.38 -9.88 8.61
N ALA A 97 24.19 -10.31 8.18
CA ALA A 97 24.03 -11.42 7.25
C ALA A 97 24.69 -11.13 5.89
N LEU A 98 24.57 -9.89 5.38
CA LEU A 98 25.24 -9.44 4.16
C LEU A 98 26.77 -9.44 4.30
N LYS A 99 27.32 -9.03 5.46
CA LYS A 99 28.77 -9.12 5.73
C LYS A 99 29.26 -10.56 5.77
N ILE A 100 28.51 -11.46 6.42
CA ILE A 100 28.84 -12.88 6.46
C ILE A 100 28.78 -13.49 5.04
N ALA A 101 27.77 -13.12 4.25
CA ALA A 101 27.63 -13.55 2.85
C ALA A 101 28.84 -13.15 1.99
N ASN A 102 29.37 -11.95 2.20
CA ASN A 102 30.53 -11.43 1.48
C ASN A 102 31.89 -11.90 2.03
N GLY A 103 31.90 -12.61 3.17
CA GLY A 103 33.14 -12.95 3.87
C GLY A 103 33.79 -11.78 4.62
N ASP A 104 33.09 -10.65 4.76
CA ASP A 104 33.55 -9.42 5.42
C ASP A 104 33.36 -9.49 6.95
N VAL A 105 33.74 -10.61 7.57
CA VAL A 105 33.62 -10.88 9.01
C VAL A 105 34.87 -11.54 9.59
N PRO A 106 35.12 -11.47 10.91
CA PRO A 106 36.21 -12.19 11.55
C PRO A 106 36.16 -13.69 11.28
N SER A 107 37.32 -14.37 11.29
CA SER A 107 37.45 -15.80 10.95
C SER A 107 36.52 -16.73 11.75
N GLY A 108 36.15 -16.35 12.98
CA GLY A 108 35.20 -17.09 13.80
C GLY A 108 33.75 -17.11 13.28
N LEU A 109 33.38 -16.19 12.39
CA LEU A 109 32.03 -16.09 11.80
C LEU A 109 31.98 -16.44 10.31
N VAL A 110 33.14 -16.68 9.69
CA VAL A 110 33.20 -17.13 8.29
C VAL A 110 32.52 -18.49 8.17
N GLY A 111 31.63 -18.63 7.18
CA GLY A 111 30.89 -19.86 6.94
C GLY A 111 29.71 -20.11 7.89
N HIS A 112 29.33 -19.13 8.71
CA HIS A 112 28.05 -19.15 9.41
C HIS A 112 26.93 -18.67 8.48
N ASP A 113 25.68 -18.99 8.81
CA ASP A 113 24.51 -18.37 8.18
C ASP A 113 23.57 -17.81 9.25
N VAL A 114 22.99 -16.64 8.96
CA VAL A 114 22.02 -15.98 9.82
C VAL A 114 20.62 -16.35 9.35
N VAL A 115 19.87 -17.03 10.21
CA VAL A 115 18.52 -17.50 9.94
C VAL A 115 17.55 -16.76 10.86
N ARG A 116 16.58 -16.05 10.29
CA ARG A 116 15.53 -15.37 11.05
C ARG A 116 14.36 -16.30 11.29
N LEU A 117 13.92 -16.39 12.54
CA LEU A 117 12.63 -16.99 12.90
C LEU A 117 11.52 -15.98 12.61
N ASP A 118 10.54 -16.38 11.81
CA ASP A 118 9.31 -15.60 11.62
C ASP A 118 8.32 -15.92 12.73
N VAL A 119 8.46 -15.21 13.86
CA VAL A 119 7.67 -15.42 15.07
C VAL A 119 6.17 -15.21 14.80
N ASP A 120 5.81 -14.22 13.96
CA ASP A 120 4.42 -13.92 13.60
C ASP A 120 3.81 -15.06 12.76
N SER A 121 4.59 -15.64 11.84
CA SER A 121 4.18 -16.82 11.09
C SER A 121 4.03 -18.06 11.96
N VAL A 122 4.92 -18.28 12.94
CA VAL A 122 4.77 -19.41 13.88
C VAL A 122 3.51 -19.25 14.73
N TYR A 123 3.24 -18.05 15.26
CA TYR A 123 2.04 -17.78 16.05
C TYR A 123 0.75 -17.93 15.24
N SER A 124 0.70 -17.39 14.02
CA SER A 124 -0.48 -17.48 13.15
C SER A 124 -0.78 -18.90 12.67
N ASN A 125 0.21 -19.81 12.71
CA ASN A 125 0.07 -21.21 12.34
C ASN A 125 -0.06 -22.16 13.55
N SER A 126 -0.05 -21.64 14.78
CA SER A 126 -0.19 -22.44 16.00
C SER A 126 -1.61 -22.30 16.56
N ALA A 127 -2.38 -23.40 16.57
CA ALA A 127 -3.74 -23.40 17.11
C ALA A 127 -3.76 -23.44 18.65
N THR A 128 -2.70 -23.97 19.25
CA THR A 128 -2.52 -24.11 20.70
C THR A 128 -1.11 -23.74 21.14
N GLY A 129 -0.91 -23.54 22.45
CA GLY A 129 0.43 -23.36 23.03
C GLY A 129 1.35 -24.55 22.72
N ASP A 130 0.83 -25.78 22.78
CA ASP A 130 1.61 -26.99 22.50
C ASP A 130 2.06 -27.10 21.02
N ASP A 131 1.23 -26.62 20.08
CA ASP A 131 1.61 -26.56 18.66
C ASP A 131 2.73 -25.53 18.44
N PHE A 132 2.66 -24.38 19.11
CA PHE A 132 3.72 -23.36 19.10
C PHE A 132 5.03 -23.93 19.65
N GLU A 133 4.96 -24.61 20.81
CA GLU A 133 6.14 -25.23 21.43
C GLU A 133 6.78 -26.27 20.52
N SER A 134 5.97 -27.09 19.85
CA SER A 134 6.44 -28.12 18.92
C SER A 134 7.14 -27.51 17.70
N LEU A 135 6.55 -26.48 17.10
CA LEU A 135 7.10 -25.78 15.94
C LEU A 135 8.43 -25.11 16.25
N VAL A 136 8.49 -24.32 17.33
CA VAL A 136 9.75 -23.67 17.75
C VAL A 136 10.78 -24.73 18.13
N SER A 137 10.37 -25.82 18.79
CA SER A 137 11.27 -26.92 19.14
C SER A 137 11.90 -27.57 17.91
N SER A 138 11.14 -27.81 16.82
CA SER A 138 11.68 -28.37 15.57
C SER A 138 12.64 -27.42 14.87
N ILE A 139 12.36 -26.11 14.89
CA ILE A 139 13.25 -25.10 14.33
C ILE A 139 14.58 -25.05 15.10
N LEU A 140 14.50 -25.13 16.44
CA LEU A 140 15.70 -25.21 17.29
C LEU A 140 16.51 -26.48 17.02
N ASP A 141 15.86 -27.65 16.88
CA ASP A 141 16.56 -28.90 16.59
C ASP A 141 17.29 -28.86 15.24
N ASN A 142 16.66 -28.25 14.22
CA ASN A 142 17.29 -28.06 12.92
C ASN A 142 18.50 -27.11 13.02
N ALA A 143 18.35 -25.96 13.67
CA ALA A 143 19.44 -25.01 13.82
C ALA A 143 20.62 -25.59 14.63
N VAL A 144 20.34 -26.48 15.58
CA VAL A 144 21.36 -27.24 16.33
C VAL A 144 22.03 -28.33 15.48
N SER A 145 21.30 -28.94 14.54
CA SER A 145 21.83 -30.01 13.69
C SER A 145 22.95 -29.56 12.74
N ASP A 146 23.04 -28.26 12.47
CA ASP A 146 24.09 -27.65 11.64
C ASP A 146 25.42 -27.38 12.38
N HIS A 147 25.64 -28.07 13.52
CA HIS A 147 26.90 -28.09 14.26
C HIS A 147 27.45 -26.70 14.64
N GLY A 148 26.57 -25.77 15.03
CA GLY A 148 26.96 -24.43 15.48
C GLY A 148 27.19 -23.42 14.36
N LYS A 149 26.96 -23.76 13.08
CA LYS A 149 27.12 -22.84 11.95
C LYS A 149 25.94 -21.87 11.75
N LYS A 150 24.80 -22.10 12.40
CA LYS A 150 23.63 -21.23 12.28
C LYS A 150 23.55 -20.24 13.44
N ILE A 151 23.29 -18.98 13.10
CA ILE A 151 22.95 -17.91 14.03
C ILE A 151 21.45 -17.65 13.90
N LEU A 152 20.68 -17.99 14.93
CA LEU A 152 19.24 -17.81 14.93
C LEU A 152 18.86 -16.41 15.42
N PHE A 153 18.23 -15.63 14.56
CA PHE A 153 17.66 -14.34 14.93
C PHE A 153 16.17 -14.48 15.28
N ILE A 154 15.81 -14.10 16.51
CA ILE A 154 14.44 -14.09 17.03
C ILE A 154 14.09 -12.63 17.33
N ASP A 155 13.29 -12.00 16.47
CA ASP A 155 13.07 -10.55 16.51
C ASP A 155 12.13 -10.05 17.63
N ASP A 156 11.42 -10.99 18.26
CA ASP A 156 10.62 -10.84 19.49
C ASP A 156 10.90 -12.00 20.46
N LEU A 157 12.09 -11.96 21.06
CA LEU A 157 12.56 -13.01 21.96
C LEU A 157 11.69 -13.09 23.23
N GLY A 158 11.23 -11.95 23.74
CA GLY A 158 10.41 -11.89 24.95
C GLY A 158 9.09 -12.65 24.81
N ASN A 159 8.47 -12.63 23.63
CA ASN A 159 7.26 -13.41 23.37
C ASN A 159 7.54 -14.90 23.19
N VAL A 160 8.64 -15.30 22.53
CA VAL A 160 9.01 -16.72 22.38
C VAL A 160 9.31 -17.36 23.75
N LEU A 161 9.95 -16.62 24.65
CA LEU A 161 10.32 -17.10 25.99
C LEU A 161 9.14 -17.20 26.97
N ARG A 162 7.91 -16.85 26.57
CA ARG A 162 6.71 -17.04 27.43
C ARG A 162 6.41 -18.51 27.71
N SER A 163 6.76 -19.40 26.77
CA SER A 163 6.71 -20.84 27.01
C SER A 163 7.92 -21.27 27.83
N LYS A 164 7.67 -21.84 29.01
CA LYS A 164 8.73 -22.37 29.88
C LYS A 164 9.50 -23.51 29.24
N ASN A 165 8.84 -24.33 28.41
CA ASN A 165 9.48 -25.47 27.74
C ASN A 165 10.41 -25.00 26.62
N VAL A 166 9.96 -24.04 25.80
CA VAL A 166 10.79 -23.42 24.76
C VAL A 166 11.95 -22.65 25.38
N ALA A 167 11.70 -21.89 26.45
CA ALA A 167 12.75 -21.19 27.19
C ALA A 167 13.80 -22.16 27.72
N ALA A 168 13.39 -23.25 28.39
CA ALA A 168 14.31 -24.25 28.93
C ALA A 168 15.16 -24.91 27.83
N LYS A 169 14.55 -25.26 26.69
CA LYS A 169 15.27 -25.86 25.55
C LYS A 169 16.23 -24.88 24.89
N LEU A 170 15.80 -23.64 24.66
CA LEU A 170 16.65 -22.60 24.09
C LEU A 170 17.85 -22.33 25.00
N LEU A 171 17.61 -22.22 26.30
CA LEU A 171 18.65 -22.03 27.31
C LEU A 171 19.65 -23.19 27.34
N SER A 172 19.19 -24.45 27.27
CA SER A 172 20.11 -25.60 27.23
C SER A 172 20.95 -25.59 25.95
N CYS A 173 20.35 -25.29 24.80
CA CYS A 173 21.07 -25.23 23.52
C CYS A 173 22.12 -24.11 23.50
N VAL A 174 21.79 -22.94 24.07
CA VAL A 174 22.72 -21.80 24.21
C VAL A 174 23.84 -22.13 25.20
N ALA A 175 23.51 -22.67 26.37
CA ALA A 175 24.49 -23.00 27.42
C ALA A 175 25.48 -24.10 26.97
N GLU A 176 25.02 -25.03 26.15
CA GLU A 176 25.86 -26.07 25.55
C GLU A 176 26.64 -25.60 24.30
N GLY A 177 26.49 -24.33 23.89
CA GLY A 177 27.17 -23.76 22.72
C GLY A 177 26.74 -24.35 21.39
N LYS A 178 25.55 -24.97 21.33
CA LYS A 178 25.05 -25.67 20.13
C LYS A 178 24.47 -24.72 19.07
N ILE A 179 24.08 -23.52 19.49
CA ILE A 179 23.48 -22.50 18.63
C ILE A 179 23.84 -21.10 19.15
N ALA A 180 24.13 -20.18 18.24
CA ALA A 180 24.23 -18.75 18.56
C ALA A 180 22.88 -18.07 18.30
N VAL A 181 22.48 -17.15 19.17
CA VAL A 181 21.18 -16.49 19.12
C VAL A 181 21.35 -14.99 19.12
N ILE A 182 20.59 -14.30 18.26
CA ILE A 182 20.39 -12.86 18.35
C ILE A 182 18.93 -12.66 18.75
N GLY A 183 18.68 -12.07 19.91
CA GLY A 183 17.33 -11.69 20.34
C GLY A 183 16.95 -10.29 19.88
N GLY A 184 15.67 -10.03 19.70
CA GLY A 184 15.10 -8.69 19.58
C GLY A 184 14.06 -8.45 20.68
N SER A 185 14.08 -7.25 21.26
CA SER A 185 13.11 -6.83 22.28
C SER A 185 12.98 -5.31 22.32
N ASN A 186 11.87 -4.80 22.87
CA ASN A 186 11.79 -3.41 23.34
C ASN A 186 12.36 -3.31 24.77
N ALA A 187 12.56 -2.08 25.28
CA ALA A 187 13.20 -1.87 26.56
C ALA A 187 12.37 -2.38 27.75
N ALA A 188 11.05 -2.21 27.71
CA ALA A 188 10.15 -2.65 28.76
C ALA A 188 10.10 -4.19 28.85
N ASP A 189 9.89 -4.88 27.73
CA ASP A 189 9.82 -6.33 27.68
C ASP A 189 11.17 -6.99 28.00
N TYR A 190 12.30 -6.37 27.61
CA TYR A 190 13.62 -6.89 28.00
C TYR A 190 13.77 -6.84 29.53
N ARG A 191 13.50 -5.68 30.13
CA ARG A 191 13.64 -5.49 31.58
C ARG A 191 12.70 -6.41 32.36
N ASP A 192 11.44 -6.45 31.96
CA ASP A 192 10.39 -7.11 32.74
C ASP A 192 10.38 -8.63 32.57
N ARG A 193 11.01 -9.17 31.50
CA ARG A 193 10.95 -10.61 31.17
C ARG A 193 12.31 -11.30 31.06
N ILE A 194 13.33 -10.64 30.53
CA ILE A 194 14.65 -11.23 30.31
C ILE A 194 15.57 -10.87 31.46
N ASP A 195 15.65 -9.60 31.82
CA ASP A 195 16.54 -9.10 32.89
C ASP A 195 16.02 -9.47 34.29
N ALA A 196 14.69 -9.52 34.46
CA ALA A 196 14.05 -9.89 35.72
C ALA A 196 14.15 -11.39 36.08
N ASP A 197 14.44 -12.26 35.11
CA ASP A 197 14.62 -13.69 35.32
C ASP A 197 16.12 -14.01 35.33
N THR A 198 16.63 -14.48 36.48
CA THR A 198 18.06 -14.72 36.67
C THR A 198 18.64 -15.74 35.68
N THR A 199 17.86 -16.73 35.25
CA THR A 199 18.33 -17.76 34.31
C THR A 199 18.40 -17.21 32.88
N LEU A 200 17.44 -16.36 32.48
CA LEU A 200 17.47 -15.68 31.19
C LEU A 200 18.56 -14.61 31.15
N ALA A 201 18.76 -13.86 32.24
CA ALA A 201 19.81 -12.85 32.34
C ALA A 201 21.23 -13.45 32.26
N ASP A 202 21.43 -14.68 32.75
CA ASP A 202 22.70 -15.41 32.63
C ASP A 202 23.00 -15.87 31.21
N ALA A 203 21.98 -16.03 30.36
CA ALA A 203 22.11 -16.51 28.97
C ALA A 203 21.99 -15.40 27.92
N PHE A 204 21.33 -14.29 28.24
CA PHE A 204 21.06 -13.19 27.32
C PHE A 204 21.55 -11.85 27.90
N ALA A 205 22.13 -11.02 27.06
CA ALA A 205 22.61 -9.69 27.44
C ALA A 205 22.01 -8.62 26.52
N ALA A 206 21.56 -7.52 27.12
CA ALA A 206 21.14 -6.34 26.39
C ALA A 206 22.28 -5.86 25.49
N PHE A 207 22.07 -5.97 24.18
CA PHE A 207 22.84 -5.28 23.18
C PHE A 207 22.17 -3.93 22.96
N ALA A 208 22.65 -2.93 23.69
CA ALA A 208 22.30 -1.56 23.43
C ALA A 208 22.80 -1.20 22.03
N ILE A 209 21.86 -1.05 21.10
CA ILE A 209 22.09 -0.41 19.81
C ILE A 209 22.55 1.01 20.13
N LYS A 210 23.63 1.47 19.51
CA LYS A 210 23.96 2.89 19.52
C LYS A 210 22.88 3.58 18.72
N ASP A 211 21.74 3.79 19.36
CA ASP A 211 20.82 4.80 18.93
C ASP A 211 21.70 6.05 18.80
N THR A 212 21.82 6.58 17.58
CA THR A 212 22.58 7.82 17.36
C THR A 212 21.88 9.02 18.03
N THR A 213 20.79 8.75 18.75
CA THR A 213 20.11 9.62 19.70
C THR A 213 20.60 9.48 21.15
N ALA A 214 21.42 8.48 21.52
CA ALA A 214 21.81 8.19 22.91
C ALA A 214 23.28 7.76 23.09
N ARG A 215 24.25 8.62 22.76
CA ARG A 215 25.65 8.49 23.23
C ARG A 215 26.30 9.83 23.56
N ALA A 216 25.67 10.65 24.38
CA ALA A 216 26.48 11.40 25.32
C ALA A 216 27.11 10.39 26.30
N ASP A 217 28.35 10.62 26.67
CA ASP A 217 29.11 9.95 27.74
C ASP A 217 29.83 8.64 27.39
N GLN A 218 31.14 8.70 27.67
CA GLN A 218 32.19 7.67 27.58
C GLN A 218 32.82 7.47 26.19
N ASP A 219 33.65 8.44 25.79
CA ASP A 219 35.10 8.24 25.74
C ASP A 219 35.80 9.58 25.53
N GLU A 220 36.18 10.22 26.65
CA GLU A 220 37.21 11.24 26.66
C GLU A 220 38.57 10.57 26.44
N SER A 221 39.18 10.81 25.28
CA SER A 221 40.61 11.11 25.20
C SER A 221 41.03 11.50 23.79
N ALA A 222 40.61 12.69 23.33
CA ALA A 222 41.46 13.59 22.56
C ALA A 222 40.73 14.92 22.28
N SER A 223 41.26 16.00 22.86
CA SER A 223 41.15 17.38 22.38
C SER A 223 39.78 18.07 22.42
N ASN A 224 39.54 18.75 23.55
CA ASN A 224 38.52 19.76 23.80
C ASN A 224 38.31 20.76 22.64
N SER A 225 37.17 20.68 21.93
CA SER A 225 36.36 21.84 21.51
C SER A 225 34.97 21.39 21.02
N GLY A 226 33.93 21.59 21.85
CA GLY A 226 32.51 21.71 21.49
C GLY A 226 31.81 20.58 20.71
N ASN A 227 31.06 19.73 21.42
CA ASN A 227 29.71 19.18 21.10
C ASN A 227 29.30 18.62 19.71
N TYR A 228 30.18 18.37 18.74
CA TYR A 228 29.79 17.80 17.44
C TYR A 228 30.56 16.52 17.10
N ARG A 229 29.86 15.54 16.51
CA ARG A 229 30.42 14.23 16.14
C ARG A 229 30.44 14.05 14.64
N GLY A 230 31.59 13.63 14.09
CA GLY A 230 31.80 13.46 12.65
C GLY A 230 32.24 14.75 11.94
N GLY A 231 32.26 14.74 10.61
CA GLY A 231 32.57 15.94 9.81
C GLY A 231 31.49 17.03 9.98
N ASN A 232 31.87 18.30 9.78
CA ASN A 232 30.99 19.46 10.01
C ASN A 232 30.02 19.77 8.85
N LEU A 233 29.80 18.81 7.94
CA LEU A 233 28.84 18.89 6.83
C LEU A 233 27.87 17.73 6.87
N SER A 234 26.59 18.01 6.65
CA SER A 234 25.58 16.97 6.48
C SER A 234 25.78 16.14 5.20
N PRO A 235 25.32 14.86 5.17
CA PRO A 235 25.55 13.96 4.04
C PRO A 235 24.96 14.47 2.71
N ASP A 236 23.77 15.05 2.76
CA ASP A 236 23.07 15.66 1.61
C ASP A 236 23.82 16.88 1.06
N LEU A 237 24.37 17.72 1.92
CA LEU A 237 25.17 18.87 1.47
C LEU A 237 26.50 18.43 0.82
N ARG A 238 27.08 17.32 1.30
CA ARG A 238 28.25 16.69 0.66
C ARG A 238 27.91 16.14 -0.72
N GLU A 239 26.73 15.53 -0.87
CA GLU A 239 26.23 15.06 -2.16
C GLU A 239 25.96 16.22 -3.12
N MET A 240 25.35 17.31 -2.63
CA MET A 240 25.13 18.53 -3.42
C MET A 240 26.44 19.12 -3.94
N ILE A 241 27.47 19.24 -3.08
CA ILE A 241 28.82 19.68 -3.48
C ILE A 241 29.43 18.73 -4.51
N ALA A 242 29.28 17.41 -4.33
CA ALA A 242 29.81 16.43 -5.28
C ALA A 242 29.09 16.49 -6.64
N SER A 243 27.80 16.85 -6.65
CA SER A 243 26.95 16.93 -7.84
C SER A 243 27.06 18.25 -8.60
N ASP A 244 27.56 19.33 -7.97
CA ASP A 244 27.82 20.63 -8.60
C ASP A 244 29.29 21.03 -8.49
N PRO A 245 30.15 20.57 -9.43
CA PRO A 245 31.57 20.91 -9.45
C PRO A 245 31.85 22.41 -9.62
N SER A 246 30.89 23.20 -10.08
CA SER A 246 31.03 24.66 -10.20
C SER A 246 30.87 25.38 -8.86
N GLY A 247 30.15 24.76 -7.92
CA GLY A 247 29.85 25.29 -6.59
C GLY A 247 29.02 26.58 -6.59
N GLN A 248 28.47 26.99 -7.73
CA GLN A 248 27.72 28.24 -7.87
C GLN A 248 26.26 28.13 -7.43
N THR A 249 25.72 26.90 -7.35
CA THR A 249 24.35 26.68 -6.88
C THR A 249 24.20 27.21 -5.46
N ARG A 250 23.18 28.05 -5.25
CA ARG A 250 22.87 28.62 -3.94
C ARG A 250 21.93 27.69 -3.18
N VAL A 251 22.21 27.54 -1.89
CA VAL A 251 21.44 26.71 -0.97
C VAL A 251 21.14 27.49 0.30
N ASP A 252 19.95 27.28 0.86
CA ASP A 252 19.64 27.71 2.21
C ASP A 252 20.20 26.69 3.18
N VAL A 253 21.05 27.15 4.10
CA VAL A 253 21.72 26.30 5.09
C VAL A 253 21.53 26.85 6.49
N ILE A 254 21.43 25.92 7.43
CA ILE A 254 21.54 26.17 8.86
C ILE A 254 23.02 25.98 9.23
N VAL A 255 23.68 27.07 9.59
CA VAL A 255 25.07 27.11 10.06
C VAL A 255 25.05 27.20 11.59
N GLN A 256 25.41 26.11 12.26
CA GLN A 256 25.66 26.12 13.68
C GLN A 256 27.08 26.64 13.91
N ALA A 257 27.23 27.96 14.07
CA ALA A 257 28.54 28.59 14.20
C ALA A 257 29.15 28.35 15.59
N GLN A 258 30.47 28.45 15.71
CA GLN A 258 31.14 28.52 17.02
C GLN A 258 30.80 29.81 17.76
N ASN A 259 30.74 30.91 17.02
CA ASN A 259 30.30 32.23 17.49
C ASN A 259 29.70 32.98 16.29
N ALA A 260 28.40 33.27 16.33
CA ALA A 260 27.72 33.91 15.20
C ALA A 260 28.13 35.38 14.99
N ASN A 261 28.85 35.97 15.95
CA ASN A 261 29.36 37.33 15.88
C ASN A 261 30.86 37.39 15.56
N ASP A 262 31.49 36.24 15.23
CA ASP A 262 32.90 36.19 14.87
C ASP A 262 33.19 37.02 13.61
N PRO A 263 34.12 38.01 13.65
CA PRO A 263 34.44 38.84 12.50
C PRO A 263 34.95 38.05 11.29
N ALA A 264 35.68 36.96 11.49
CA ALA A 264 36.19 36.10 10.42
C ALA A 264 35.05 35.32 9.76
N LEU A 265 34.07 34.85 10.54
CA LEU A 265 32.86 34.22 10.00
C LEU A 265 32.04 35.22 9.17
N ARG A 266 31.87 36.44 9.67
CA ARG A 266 31.15 37.51 8.97
C ARG A 266 31.85 37.90 7.67
N GLN A 267 33.18 37.95 7.69
CA GLN A 267 33.97 38.23 6.50
C GLN A 267 33.89 37.10 5.46
N LEU A 268 33.92 35.83 5.88
CA LEU A 268 33.82 34.68 4.99
C LEU A 268 32.43 34.55 4.35
N ILE A 269 31.38 34.87 5.11
CA ILE A 269 30.01 34.96 4.59
C ILE A 269 29.91 36.13 3.59
N ALA A 270 30.46 37.31 3.92
CA ALA A 270 30.41 38.47 3.04
C ALA A 270 31.22 38.29 1.75
N SER A 271 32.39 37.63 1.80
CA SER A 271 33.24 37.40 0.63
C SER A 271 32.71 36.32 -0.31
N GLY A 272 31.89 35.40 0.19
CA GLY A 272 31.26 34.34 -0.60
C GLY A 272 29.89 34.72 -1.21
N GLU A 273 29.55 36.01 -1.26
CA GLU A 273 28.20 36.47 -1.66
C GLU A 273 27.07 35.79 -0.86
N ALA A 274 27.33 35.40 0.38
CA ALA A 274 26.36 34.74 1.25
C ALA A 274 25.53 35.77 2.03
N HIS A 275 24.24 35.47 2.21
CA HIS A 275 23.30 36.34 2.88
C HIS A 275 22.74 35.64 4.12
N ILE A 276 22.97 36.20 5.30
CA ILE A 276 22.33 35.71 6.53
C ILE A 276 20.86 36.09 6.45
N THR A 277 20.00 35.10 6.31
CA THR A 277 18.54 35.25 6.20
C THR A 277 17.87 35.22 7.57
N GLY A 278 18.51 34.64 8.58
CA GLY A 278 17.99 34.61 9.95
C GLY A 278 18.98 34.13 11.00
N ARG A 279 18.56 34.16 12.26
CA ARG A 279 19.27 33.59 13.40
C ARG A 279 18.26 32.82 14.27
N VAL A 280 18.61 31.61 14.69
CA VAL A 280 17.72 30.76 15.47
C VAL A 280 17.75 31.21 16.94
N GLY A 281 16.72 31.95 17.35
CA GLY A 281 16.59 32.46 18.72
C GLY A 281 17.82 33.24 19.18
N SER A 282 18.29 33.00 20.41
CA SER A 282 19.53 33.58 20.96
C SER A 282 20.77 32.71 20.76
N THR A 283 20.70 31.66 19.93
CA THR A 283 21.80 30.70 19.73
C THR A 283 22.83 31.21 18.72
N ASP A 284 24.03 30.62 18.64
CA ASP A 284 25.00 30.90 17.57
C ASP A 284 24.68 30.19 16.24
N THR A 285 23.41 29.83 16.02
CA THR A 285 22.95 29.21 14.77
C THR A 285 22.39 30.27 13.83
N LEU A 286 22.96 30.35 12.64
CA LEU A 286 22.56 31.26 11.56
C LEU A 286 21.82 30.47 10.48
N VAL A 287 20.79 31.08 9.90
CA VAL A 287 20.19 30.64 8.63
C VAL A 287 20.80 31.52 7.55
N VAL A 288 21.43 30.90 6.56
CA VAL A 288 22.25 31.59 5.58
C VAL A 288 21.99 31.02 4.20
N ASN A 289 21.69 31.89 3.25
CA ASN A 289 21.64 31.53 1.84
C ASN A 289 23.03 31.75 1.23
N MET A 290 23.68 30.70 0.72
CA MET A 290 25.04 30.81 0.18
C MET A 290 25.32 29.84 -0.98
N PRO A 291 26.28 30.14 -1.87
CA PRO A 291 26.78 29.18 -2.85
C PRO A 291 27.40 27.95 -2.18
N LEU A 292 27.30 26.77 -2.82
CA LEU A 292 27.92 25.53 -2.35
C LEU A 292 29.45 25.65 -2.20
N LEU A 293 30.10 26.48 -3.01
CA LEU A 293 31.53 26.77 -2.87
C LEU A 293 31.84 27.46 -1.52
N THR A 294 30.96 28.36 -1.09
CA THR A 294 31.06 29.05 0.20
C THR A 294 30.76 28.11 1.36
N VAL A 295 29.81 27.17 1.19
CA VAL A 295 29.57 26.08 2.15
C VAL A 295 30.86 25.25 2.36
N GLN A 296 31.54 24.90 1.27
CA GLN A 296 32.77 24.11 1.33
C GLN A 296 33.91 24.88 2.02
N ALA A 297 34.09 26.16 1.68
CA ALA A 297 35.07 27.03 2.35
C ALA A 297 34.76 27.21 3.84
N LEU A 298 33.48 27.36 4.20
CA LEU A 298 33.04 27.50 5.58
C LEU A 298 33.26 26.20 6.38
N SER A 299 33.00 25.04 5.78
CA SER A 299 33.33 23.74 6.38
C SER A 299 34.82 23.57 6.67
N GLN A 300 35.70 24.10 5.83
CA GLN A 300 37.16 23.99 6.03
C GLN A 300 37.73 25.08 6.96
N SER A 301 36.96 26.12 7.26
CA SER A 301 37.43 27.28 8.04
C SER A 301 37.58 27.05 9.53
N GLY A 302 36.92 26.03 10.08
CA GLY A 302 36.80 25.80 11.53
C GLY A 302 35.84 26.76 12.25
N LEU A 303 35.16 27.68 11.55
CA LEU A 303 34.27 28.67 12.15
C LEU A 303 32.83 28.16 12.37
N ALA A 304 32.48 27.07 11.68
CA ALA A 304 31.21 26.38 11.81
C ALA A 304 31.39 25.01 12.47
N ASN A 305 30.58 24.75 13.49
CA ASN A 305 30.52 23.47 14.14
C ASN A 305 29.82 22.41 13.26
N TYR A 306 28.73 22.81 12.60
CA TYR A 306 27.99 21.95 11.68
C TYR A 306 27.17 22.77 10.69
N ILE A 307 27.06 22.29 9.46
CA ILE A 307 26.29 22.92 8.39
C ILE A 307 25.36 21.87 7.78
N SER A 308 24.07 22.20 7.68
CA SER A 308 23.06 21.38 7.01
C SER A 308 22.13 22.23 6.15
N PRO A 309 21.46 21.69 5.12
CA PRO A 309 20.39 22.40 4.43
C PRO A 309 19.29 22.82 5.41
N ASP A 310 18.67 23.97 5.15
CA ASP A 310 17.40 24.34 5.77
C ASP A 310 16.27 23.52 5.13
N ARG A 311 16.00 22.35 5.72
CA ARG A 311 15.08 21.37 5.13
C ARG A 311 13.63 21.85 5.32
N PRO A 312 12.80 21.84 4.26
CA PRO A 312 11.38 22.11 4.43
C PRO A 312 10.76 21.06 5.36
N THR A 313 10.02 21.51 6.37
CA THR A 313 9.15 20.66 7.17
C THR A 313 7.78 20.64 6.52
N SER A 314 7.28 19.45 6.15
CA SER A 314 5.94 19.27 5.59
C SER A 314 5.03 18.55 6.59
N THR A 315 3.75 18.91 6.58
CA THR A 315 2.70 18.08 7.17
C THR A 315 2.55 16.82 6.32
N THR A 316 2.81 15.65 6.89
CA THR A 316 2.72 14.38 6.16
C THR A 316 1.26 13.93 5.99
N GLY A 317 0.94 13.33 4.85
CA GLY A 317 -0.28 12.53 4.67
C GLY A 317 -1.61 13.29 4.49
N HIS A 318 -1.59 14.54 3.99
CA HIS A 318 -2.83 15.28 3.75
C HIS A 318 -3.53 14.80 2.47
N ILE A 319 -4.68 14.14 2.62
CA ILE A 319 -5.47 13.60 1.49
C ILE A 319 -5.84 14.70 0.49
N GLU A 320 -6.09 15.93 0.92
CA GLU A 320 -6.42 16.98 -0.04
C GLU A 320 -5.24 17.35 -0.94
N ASP A 321 -4.02 17.28 -0.42
CA ASP A 321 -2.83 17.66 -1.18
C ASP A 321 -2.40 16.52 -2.09
N THR A 322 -2.38 15.29 -1.58
CA THR A 322 -2.05 14.09 -2.36
C THR A 322 -3.07 13.77 -3.44
N THR A 323 -4.30 14.28 -3.37
CA THR A 323 -5.28 14.08 -4.45
C THR A 323 -5.40 15.29 -5.38
N GLY A 324 -4.70 16.39 -5.10
CA GLY A 324 -4.86 17.67 -5.81
C GLY A 324 -6.15 18.42 -5.48
N LEU A 325 -6.91 17.99 -4.49
CA LEU A 325 -8.14 18.64 -4.05
C LEU A 325 -7.90 20.04 -3.48
N SER A 326 -6.78 20.29 -2.80
CA SER A 326 -6.49 21.62 -2.23
C SER A 326 -6.47 22.70 -3.33
N LEU A 327 -6.01 22.35 -4.53
CA LEU A 327 -6.06 23.20 -5.73
C LEU A 327 -7.51 23.51 -6.16
N MET A 328 -8.44 22.59 -5.91
CA MET A 328 -9.81 22.63 -6.40
C MET A 328 -10.84 23.15 -5.40
N ARG A 329 -10.50 23.34 -4.13
CA ARG A 329 -11.47 23.80 -3.10
C ARG A 329 -12.17 25.11 -3.48
N SER A 330 -11.43 26.07 -4.04
CA SER A 330 -12.00 27.33 -4.53
C SER A 330 -12.06 27.32 -6.05
N GLN A 331 -13.27 27.32 -6.60
CA GLN A 331 -13.49 27.32 -8.04
C GLN A 331 -13.79 28.76 -8.50
N PRO A 332 -12.90 29.42 -9.27
CA PRO A 332 -13.14 30.77 -9.79
C PRO A 332 -14.27 30.72 -10.81
N ALA A 333 -14.89 31.85 -11.19
CA ALA A 333 -15.86 31.85 -12.29
C ALA A 333 -15.20 31.40 -13.61
N LEU A 334 -15.92 30.64 -14.44
CA LEU A 334 -15.40 30.10 -15.71
C LEU A 334 -16.50 30.10 -16.77
N ASN A 335 -16.29 30.82 -17.88
CA ASN A 335 -17.14 30.79 -19.07
C ASN A 335 -18.65 30.93 -18.76
N GLY A 336 -19.03 31.87 -17.90
CA GLY A 336 -20.42 32.10 -17.50
C GLY A 336 -20.93 31.21 -16.37
N ARG A 337 -20.12 30.28 -15.84
CA ARG A 337 -20.39 29.60 -14.57
C ARG A 337 -19.86 30.42 -13.41
N SER A 338 -20.71 30.61 -12.40
CA SER A 338 -20.36 31.30 -11.15
C SER A 338 -19.19 30.62 -10.42
N ALA A 339 -18.49 31.40 -9.60
CA ALA A 339 -17.54 30.86 -8.63
C ALA A 339 -18.29 30.09 -7.53
N TYR A 340 -17.66 29.06 -6.97
CA TYR A 340 -18.20 28.29 -5.85
C TYR A 340 -17.08 27.62 -5.06
N THR A 341 -17.40 27.15 -3.85
CA THR A 341 -16.50 26.34 -3.02
C THR A 341 -16.90 24.88 -3.12
N LEU A 342 -15.92 24.01 -3.36
CA LEU A 342 -16.09 22.57 -3.39
C LEU A 342 -15.92 21.97 -2.00
N ASP A 343 -17.01 21.42 -1.49
CA ASP A 343 -17.11 20.83 -0.15
C ASP A 343 -18.14 19.70 -0.05
N GLY A 344 -18.83 19.36 -1.14
CA GLY A 344 -19.87 18.33 -1.18
C GLY A 344 -21.24 18.81 -0.73
N THR A 345 -21.44 20.12 -0.57
CA THR A 345 -22.73 20.70 -0.18
C THR A 345 -23.86 20.18 -1.04
N GLY A 346 -24.93 19.74 -0.37
CA GLY A 346 -26.15 19.25 -1.02
C GLY A 346 -26.08 17.80 -1.48
N VAL A 347 -24.97 17.07 -1.28
CA VAL A 347 -24.84 15.66 -1.63
C VAL A 347 -24.90 14.79 -0.37
N GLY A 348 -25.69 13.71 -0.40
CA GLY A 348 -25.71 12.68 0.64
C GLY A 348 -24.75 11.53 0.32
N ILE A 349 -23.88 11.21 1.29
CA ILE A 349 -22.96 10.07 1.25
C ILE A 349 -23.41 9.05 2.30
N ALA A 350 -23.82 7.87 1.85
CA ALA A 350 -24.13 6.74 2.72
C ALA A 350 -22.89 5.90 2.98
N VAL A 351 -22.59 5.70 4.27
CA VAL A 351 -21.45 4.91 4.75
C VAL A 351 -22.02 3.65 5.40
N LEU A 352 -21.90 2.51 4.71
CA LEU A 352 -22.31 1.22 5.25
C LEU A 352 -21.10 0.57 5.94
N ASP A 353 -21.10 0.56 7.27
CA ASP A 353 -19.94 0.16 8.07
C ASP A 353 -20.33 -0.28 9.50
N SER A 354 -19.43 -0.12 10.46
CA SER A 354 -19.55 -0.43 11.89
C SER A 354 -20.30 0.60 12.71
N GLY A 355 -20.87 1.62 12.08
CA GLY A 355 -21.53 2.76 12.72
C GLY A 355 -20.67 4.01 12.65
N ILE A 356 -21.15 5.13 13.22
CA ILE A 356 -20.37 6.37 13.31
C ILE A 356 -20.55 6.95 14.72
N TYR A 357 -19.45 7.36 15.34
CA TYR A 357 -19.50 8.14 16.57
C TYR A 357 -19.98 9.58 16.29
N ALA A 358 -21.29 9.78 16.43
CA ALA A 358 -21.95 11.05 16.12
C ALA A 358 -21.54 12.23 17.02
N GLY A 359 -20.91 11.97 18.16
CA GLY A 359 -20.43 13.01 19.08
C GLY A 359 -19.24 13.81 18.56
N HIS A 360 -18.48 13.27 17.60
CA HIS A 360 -17.27 13.88 17.06
C HIS A 360 -17.57 15.21 16.35
N ASN A 361 -16.89 16.29 16.73
CA ASN A 361 -17.10 17.63 16.17
C ASN A 361 -16.76 17.72 14.67
N GLY A 362 -15.93 16.79 14.18
CA GLY A 362 -15.68 16.52 12.77
C GLY A 362 -16.94 16.28 11.92
N PHE A 363 -18.03 15.77 12.52
CA PHE A 363 -19.29 15.50 11.82
C PHE A 363 -20.37 16.55 12.04
N LYS A 364 -20.04 17.66 12.67
CA LYS A 364 -20.95 18.79 12.82
C LYS A 364 -20.78 19.76 11.65
N ASN A 365 -21.65 20.75 11.52
CA ASN A 365 -21.40 21.91 10.67
C ASN A 365 -20.77 23.03 11.52
N ASN A 366 -20.47 24.17 10.90
CA ASN A 366 -19.87 25.31 11.59
C ASN A 366 -20.79 25.93 12.67
N ALA A 367 -22.10 25.64 12.62
CA ALA A 367 -23.08 26.03 13.64
C ALA A 367 -23.23 24.99 14.77
N GLY A 368 -22.44 23.91 14.75
CA GLY A 368 -22.48 22.85 15.77
C GLY A 368 -23.60 21.81 15.59
N ALA A 369 -24.42 21.91 14.54
CA ALA A 369 -25.45 20.90 14.25
C ALA A 369 -24.85 19.68 13.55
N SER A 370 -25.37 18.48 13.83
CA SER A 370 -24.93 17.24 13.18
C SER A 370 -25.16 17.29 11.65
N ARG A 371 -24.17 16.82 10.88
CA ARG A 371 -24.33 16.48 9.45
C ARG A 371 -24.65 15.01 9.22
N ILE A 372 -24.68 14.20 10.28
CA ILE A 372 -25.25 12.85 10.22
C ILE A 372 -26.77 13.02 10.22
N VAL A 373 -27.37 12.95 9.04
CA VAL A 373 -28.81 13.21 8.82
C VAL A 373 -29.67 11.95 8.95
N ALA A 374 -29.05 10.78 8.95
CA ALA A 374 -29.67 9.51 9.26
C ALA A 374 -28.64 8.59 9.94
N ASN A 375 -29.10 7.84 10.93
CA ASN A 375 -28.27 6.88 11.65
C ASN A 375 -29.11 5.63 11.96
N VAL A 376 -28.84 4.53 11.26
CA VAL A 376 -29.64 3.29 11.31
C VAL A 376 -28.73 2.08 11.51
N ASN A 377 -29.25 1.04 12.15
CA ASN A 377 -28.54 -0.20 12.41
C ASN A 377 -29.33 -1.39 11.85
N PHE A 378 -28.64 -2.33 11.20
CA PHE A 378 -29.19 -3.56 10.60
C PHE A 378 -28.57 -4.84 11.16
N THR A 379 -27.71 -4.74 12.16
CA THR A 379 -27.08 -5.88 12.81
C THR A 379 -28.06 -6.58 13.77
N ASN A 380 -27.85 -7.88 14.03
CA ASN A 380 -28.65 -8.63 15.03
C ASN A 380 -28.28 -8.28 16.49
N ALA A 381 -27.47 -7.24 16.71
CA ALA A 381 -27.24 -6.65 18.02
C ALA A 381 -28.46 -5.81 18.44
N ASN A 382 -28.34 -5.03 19.51
CA ASN A 382 -29.36 -4.04 19.86
C ASN A 382 -29.61 -3.11 18.65
N ILE A 383 -30.78 -3.23 18.00
CA ILE A 383 -31.11 -2.48 16.78
C ILE A 383 -31.14 -0.96 17.00
N ASN A 384 -31.25 -0.51 18.26
CA ASN A 384 -31.20 0.90 18.63
C ASN A 384 -29.77 1.41 18.89
N ASP A 385 -28.78 0.51 18.93
CA ASP A 385 -27.39 0.87 19.10
C ASP A 385 -26.76 1.26 17.75
N THR A 386 -26.57 2.56 17.56
CA THR A 386 -25.91 3.12 16.39
C THR A 386 -24.47 3.55 16.67
N SER A 387 -23.92 3.17 17.82
CA SER A 387 -22.55 3.52 18.20
C SER A 387 -21.54 2.78 17.32
N ASP A 388 -20.35 3.36 17.22
CA ASP A 388 -19.21 2.73 16.56
C ASP A 388 -18.25 2.15 17.61
N GLY A 389 -18.58 0.95 18.08
CA GLY A 389 -17.72 0.19 19.01
C GLY A 389 -16.46 -0.38 18.36
N TYR A 390 -16.42 -0.50 17.03
CA TYR A 390 -15.27 -1.06 16.33
C TYR A 390 -14.24 0.03 15.99
N GLY A 391 -14.70 1.20 15.54
CA GLY A 391 -13.89 2.40 15.25
C GLY A 391 -13.69 2.68 13.76
N HIS A 392 -13.87 1.66 12.92
CA HIS A 392 -13.61 1.72 11.49
C HIS A 392 -14.57 2.68 10.76
N GLY A 393 -15.87 2.63 11.08
CA GLY A 393 -16.88 3.43 10.37
C GLY A 393 -16.74 4.92 10.62
N THR A 394 -16.34 5.31 11.84
CA THR A 394 -16.00 6.70 12.18
C THR A 394 -14.81 7.19 11.36
N HIS A 395 -13.76 6.38 11.23
CA HIS A 395 -12.58 6.71 10.43
C HIS A 395 -12.94 6.88 8.95
N VAL A 396 -13.67 5.92 8.39
CA VAL A 396 -14.16 5.93 7.00
C VAL A 396 -15.02 7.15 6.69
N ALA A 397 -16.01 7.45 7.54
CA ALA A 397 -16.88 8.61 7.35
C ALA A 397 -16.11 9.93 7.44
N GLY A 398 -15.07 9.96 8.28
CA GLY A 398 -14.15 11.07 8.41
C GLY A 398 -13.36 11.37 7.14
N LEU A 399 -12.82 10.35 6.48
CA LEU A 399 -12.09 10.50 5.22
C LEU A 399 -12.99 11.00 4.10
N ALA A 400 -14.23 10.49 4.04
CA ALA A 400 -15.20 10.90 3.03
C ALA A 400 -15.69 12.33 3.26
N ALA A 401 -16.04 12.69 4.51
CA ALA A 401 -16.84 13.88 4.78
C ALA A 401 -16.55 14.59 6.10
N GLY A 402 -15.45 14.30 6.80
CA GLY A 402 -15.03 15.02 8.01
C GLY A 402 -14.80 16.51 7.71
N ASN A 403 -15.27 17.40 8.58
CA ASN A 403 -15.11 18.84 8.40
C ASN A 403 -13.76 19.36 8.97
N SER A 404 -13.62 20.69 9.01
CA SER A 404 -12.43 21.37 9.51
C SER A 404 -12.48 21.79 10.98
N ASN A 405 -13.45 21.33 11.77
CA ASN A 405 -13.61 21.77 13.16
C ASN A 405 -12.47 21.27 14.07
N ILE A 406 -11.71 20.25 13.64
CA ILE A 406 -10.64 19.60 14.41
C ILE A 406 -9.29 19.83 13.74
N SER A 407 -8.25 20.00 14.55
CA SER A 407 -6.86 20.18 14.12
C SER A 407 -6.69 21.27 13.06
N SER A 408 -7.44 22.37 13.18
CA SER A 408 -7.50 23.47 12.19
C SER A 408 -7.79 23.02 10.76
N GLY A 409 -8.45 21.87 10.59
CA GLY A 409 -8.75 21.25 9.30
C GLY A 409 -7.60 20.47 8.67
N ALA A 410 -6.53 20.17 9.41
CA ALA A 410 -5.38 19.40 8.93
C ALA A 410 -5.71 17.96 8.50
N TYR A 411 -6.90 17.44 8.83
CA TYR A 411 -7.33 16.10 8.44
C TYR A 411 -8.78 16.13 7.94
N ARG A 412 -9.09 17.18 7.19
CA ARG A 412 -10.41 17.38 6.59
C ARG A 412 -10.68 16.29 5.55
N GLY A 413 -11.88 15.72 5.59
CA GLY A 413 -12.35 14.78 4.59
C GLY A 413 -12.60 15.46 3.23
N VAL A 414 -12.67 14.64 2.18
CA VAL A 414 -12.77 15.12 0.80
C VAL A 414 -14.03 15.96 0.55
N ALA A 415 -15.20 15.51 1.00
CA ALA A 415 -16.49 16.20 0.88
C ALA A 415 -16.95 16.74 2.25
N SER A 416 -16.19 17.69 2.80
CA SER A 416 -16.27 18.18 4.17
C SER A 416 -17.61 18.78 4.65
N ASN A 417 -18.52 19.09 3.72
CA ASN A 417 -19.86 19.62 3.99
C ASN A 417 -20.99 18.76 3.37
N ALA A 418 -20.67 17.55 2.91
CA ALA A 418 -21.69 16.57 2.52
C ALA A 418 -22.53 16.12 3.72
N ASN A 419 -23.78 15.73 3.45
CA ASN A 419 -24.62 15.05 4.44
C ASN A 419 -24.18 13.59 4.58
N ILE A 420 -24.13 13.11 5.81
CA ILE A 420 -23.66 11.75 6.14
C ILE A 420 -24.87 10.89 6.52
N ILE A 421 -24.98 9.72 5.91
CA ILE A 421 -25.98 8.71 6.22
C ILE A 421 -25.23 7.51 6.80
N SER A 422 -25.34 7.32 8.12
CA SER A 422 -24.71 6.20 8.81
C SER A 422 -25.61 4.96 8.73
N VAL A 423 -25.10 3.89 8.15
CA VAL A 423 -25.83 2.62 7.98
C VAL A 423 -24.98 1.51 8.58
N LYS A 424 -25.23 1.19 9.85
CA LYS A 424 -24.47 0.17 10.58
C LYS A 424 -24.87 -1.23 10.12
N VAL A 425 -23.94 -1.92 9.46
CA VAL A 425 -24.07 -3.30 8.95
C VAL A 425 -22.96 -4.22 9.49
N LEU A 426 -22.03 -3.67 10.28
CA LEU A 426 -21.02 -4.40 11.05
C LEU A 426 -21.24 -4.18 12.55
N ASN A 427 -21.06 -5.23 13.35
CA ASN A 427 -21.22 -5.16 14.80
C ASN A 427 -19.99 -4.50 15.47
N GLY A 428 -20.00 -4.40 16.81
CA GLY A 428 -18.90 -3.79 17.58
C GLY A 428 -17.54 -4.50 17.46
N ASN A 429 -17.51 -5.73 16.94
CA ASN A 429 -16.29 -6.49 16.65
C ASN A 429 -15.90 -6.42 15.17
N GLY A 430 -16.51 -5.49 14.42
CA GLY A 430 -16.34 -5.34 12.98
C GLY A 430 -17.09 -6.38 12.15
N GLN A 431 -17.72 -7.40 12.73
CA GLN A 431 -18.30 -8.53 11.99
C GLN A 431 -19.64 -8.18 11.32
N GLY A 432 -19.78 -8.59 10.06
CA GLY A 432 -21.00 -8.38 9.27
C GLY A 432 -21.70 -9.67 8.86
N GLN A 433 -22.87 -9.53 8.23
CA GLN A 433 -23.52 -10.59 7.46
C GLN A 433 -23.99 -10.01 6.13
N GLN A 434 -23.95 -10.81 5.06
CA GLN A 434 -24.45 -10.37 3.74
C GLN A 434 -25.92 -9.92 3.81
N SER A 435 -26.76 -10.56 4.62
CA SER A 435 -28.15 -10.15 4.84
C SER A 435 -28.29 -8.75 5.44
N TRP A 436 -27.45 -8.40 6.43
CA TRP A 436 -27.43 -7.05 7.02
C TRP A 436 -27.00 -6.00 6.00
N LEU A 437 -25.97 -6.31 5.21
CA LEU A 437 -25.52 -5.44 4.13
C LEU A 437 -26.62 -5.21 3.09
N LEU A 438 -27.28 -6.29 2.64
CA LEU A 438 -28.37 -6.22 1.66
C LEU A 438 -29.54 -5.39 2.18
N ASN A 439 -29.95 -5.58 3.44
CA ASN A 439 -31.01 -4.78 4.07
C ASN A 439 -30.61 -3.30 4.19
N GLY A 440 -29.34 -3.02 4.52
CA GLY A 440 -28.81 -1.65 4.57
C GLY A 440 -28.82 -0.98 3.20
N LEU A 441 -28.38 -1.67 2.15
CA LEU A 441 -28.41 -1.20 0.76
C LEU A 441 -29.85 -0.95 0.29
N ASP A 442 -30.78 -1.82 0.65
CA ASP A 442 -32.20 -1.69 0.33
C ASP A 442 -32.84 -0.46 1.01
N TRP A 443 -32.50 -0.23 2.28
CA TRP A 443 -32.92 0.97 3.00
C TRP A 443 -32.34 2.23 2.36
N VAL A 444 -31.07 2.21 1.94
CA VAL A 444 -30.44 3.32 1.21
C VAL A 444 -31.21 3.62 -0.08
N LEU A 445 -31.52 2.61 -0.88
CA LEU A 445 -32.28 2.77 -2.12
C LEU A 445 -33.65 3.39 -1.86
N THR A 446 -34.36 2.91 -0.83
CA THR A 446 -35.68 3.40 -0.41
C THR A 446 -35.63 4.86 0.04
N ASN A 447 -34.58 5.27 0.77
CA ASN A 447 -34.45 6.60 1.37
C ASN A 447 -33.61 7.59 0.56
N ARG A 448 -33.14 7.19 -0.64
CA ARG A 448 -32.22 8.00 -1.46
C ARG A 448 -32.75 9.39 -1.75
N THR A 449 -34.05 9.54 -2.01
CA THR A 449 -34.67 10.83 -2.32
C THR A 449 -34.78 11.69 -1.07
N THR A 450 -35.14 11.11 0.08
CA THR A 450 -35.29 11.81 1.37
C THR A 450 -34.00 12.48 1.82
N TYR A 451 -32.87 11.79 1.72
CA TYR A 451 -31.57 12.29 2.18
C TYR A 451 -30.65 12.74 1.04
N ASN A 452 -31.16 12.82 -0.18
CA ASN A 452 -30.39 13.03 -1.41
C ASN A 452 -29.12 12.17 -1.48
N ILE A 453 -29.26 10.86 -1.20
CA ILE A 453 -28.16 9.90 -1.26
C ILE A 453 -27.77 9.72 -2.72
N ARG A 454 -26.59 10.20 -3.07
CA ARG A 454 -26.04 10.08 -4.42
C ARG A 454 -24.78 9.23 -4.47
N VAL A 455 -24.14 9.02 -3.31
CA VAL A 455 -22.92 8.21 -3.19
C VAL A 455 -23.09 7.20 -2.06
N VAL A 456 -22.66 5.97 -2.31
CA VAL A 456 -22.56 4.89 -1.33
C VAL A 456 -21.11 4.45 -1.25
N ASN A 457 -20.57 4.39 -0.03
CA ASN A 457 -19.25 3.86 0.25
C ASN A 457 -19.34 2.50 0.96
N LEU A 458 -18.67 1.50 0.39
CA LEU A 458 -18.55 0.14 0.91
C LEU A 458 -17.08 -0.15 1.23
N SER A 459 -16.64 0.27 2.42
CA SER A 459 -15.31 -0.01 2.97
C SER A 459 -15.25 -1.39 3.65
N LEU A 460 -16.00 -2.34 3.11
CA LEU A 460 -16.16 -3.71 3.57
C LEU A 460 -16.33 -4.61 2.36
N GLY A 461 -16.22 -5.91 2.57
CA GLY A 461 -16.50 -6.88 1.52
C GLY A 461 -16.53 -8.30 2.03
N ALA A 462 -16.93 -9.20 1.15
CA ALA A 462 -16.91 -10.63 1.35
C ALA A 462 -16.04 -11.29 0.27
N THR A 463 -15.56 -12.51 0.52
CA THR A 463 -14.86 -13.28 -0.51
C THR A 463 -15.72 -13.38 -1.78
N ALA A 464 -15.17 -12.98 -2.93
CA ALA A 464 -15.85 -13.09 -4.22
C ALA A 464 -15.75 -14.52 -4.74
N ILE A 465 -16.77 -15.34 -4.47
CA ILE A 465 -16.85 -16.72 -4.96
C ILE A 465 -17.75 -16.76 -6.19
N ASP A 466 -19.00 -16.37 -6.03
CA ASP A 466 -19.99 -16.34 -7.09
C ASP A 466 -19.69 -15.21 -8.09
N THR A 467 -19.90 -15.49 -9.38
CA THR A 467 -19.84 -14.47 -10.45
C THR A 467 -20.64 -13.24 -10.04
N TYR A 468 -20.19 -12.05 -10.44
CA TYR A 468 -20.91 -10.79 -10.16
C TYR A 468 -22.36 -10.78 -10.68
N THR A 469 -22.68 -11.66 -11.64
CA THR A 469 -24.04 -11.82 -12.18
C THR A 469 -24.97 -12.63 -11.26
N ASN A 470 -24.42 -13.40 -10.32
CA ASN A 470 -25.17 -14.23 -9.37
C ASN A 470 -25.01 -13.77 -7.92
N ASP A 471 -23.89 -13.12 -7.58
CA ASP A 471 -23.63 -12.62 -6.23
C ASP A 471 -24.74 -11.62 -5.82
N PRO A 472 -25.47 -11.87 -4.72
CA PRO A 472 -26.61 -11.05 -4.33
C PRO A 472 -26.22 -9.62 -3.98
N VAL A 473 -25.02 -9.39 -3.43
CA VAL A 473 -24.51 -8.05 -3.13
C VAL A 473 -24.19 -7.34 -4.44
N CYS A 474 -23.56 -8.02 -5.40
CA CYS A 474 -23.29 -7.46 -6.73
C CYS A 474 -24.58 -7.06 -7.48
N LEU A 475 -25.63 -7.89 -7.39
CA LEU A 475 -26.95 -7.59 -7.95
C LEU A 475 -27.59 -6.37 -7.28
N LYS A 476 -27.55 -6.29 -5.94
CA LYS A 476 -28.12 -5.16 -5.20
C LYS A 476 -27.35 -3.86 -5.49
N VAL A 477 -26.02 -3.87 -5.56
CA VAL A 477 -25.27 -2.65 -5.92
C VAL A 477 -25.52 -2.22 -7.37
N LYS A 478 -25.75 -3.17 -8.30
CA LYS A 478 -26.21 -2.83 -9.65
C LYS A 478 -27.55 -2.07 -9.59
N GLU A 479 -28.51 -2.55 -8.82
CA GLU A 479 -29.81 -1.90 -8.64
C GLU A 479 -29.67 -0.45 -8.14
N LEU A 480 -28.74 -0.20 -7.22
CA LEU A 480 -28.42 1.17 -6.75
C LEU A 480 -27.84 2.04 -7.89
N VAL A 481 -26.90 1.49 -8.68
CA VAL A 481 -26.30 2.19 -9.83
C VAL A 481 -27.34 2.51 -10.90
N ASP A 482 -28.22 1.56 -11.22
CA ASP A 482 -29.35 1.73 -12.15
C ASP A 482 -30.27 2.88 -11.68
N ASN A 483 -30.39 3.06 -10.36
CA ASN A 483 -31.14 4.16 -9.72
C ASN A 483 -30.35 5.47 -9.56
N GLY A 484 -29.13 5.55 -10.09
CA GLY A 484 -28.33 6.77 -10.17
C GLY A 484 -27.46 7.06 -8.97
N ILE A 485 -27.24 6.07 -8.10
CA ILE A 485 -26.33 6.17 -6.97
C ILE A 485 -24.94 5.71 -7.44
N VAL A 486 -23.92 6.50 -7.16
CA VAL A 486 -22.52 6.12 -7.38
C VAL A 486 -22.11 5.19 -6.24
N VAL A 487 -21.75 3.95 -6.54
CA VAL A 487 -21.30 2.98 -5.53
C VAL A 487 -19.78 2.82 -5.62
N ILE A 488 -19.10 3.11 -4.52
CA ILE A 488 -17.67 2.93 -4.35
C ILE A 488 -17.44 1.72 -3.45
N ALA A 489 -16.59 0.80 -3.88
CA ALA A 489 -16.20 -0.39 -3.11
C ALA A 489 -14.69 -0.45 -2.97
N ALA A 490 -14.22 -0.83 -1.77
CA ALA A 490 -12.82 -1.20 -1.57
C ALA A 490 -12.45 -2.38 -2.50
N ALA A 491 -11.18 -2.54 -2.86
CA ALA A 491 -10.72 -3.69 -3.64
C ALA A 491 -10.48 -4.96 -2.80
N GLY A 492 -10.17 -4.77 -1.50
CA GLY A 492 -9.74 -5.83 -0.60
C GLY A 492 -8.28 -5.67 -0.16
N ASN A 493 -7.87 -6.39 0.89
CA ASN A 493 -6.55 -6.25 1.52
C ASN A 493 -5.70 -7.53 1.43
N LEU A 494 -5.91 -8.35 0.39
CA LEU A 494 -5.25 -9.66 0.19
C LEU A 494 -4.21 -9.61 -0.94
N GLY A 495 -3.55 -8.47 -1.10
CA GLY A 495 -2.60 -8.21 -2.18
C GLY A 495 -1.30 -9.00 -2.12
N LYS A 496 -0.95 -9.58 -0.97
CA LYS A 496 0.22 -10.44 -0.78
C LYS A 496 -0.17 -11.75 -0.09
N ASP A 497 0.60 -12.79 -0.36
CA ASP A 497 0.56 -14.01 0.44
C ASP A 497 1.36 -13.85 1.75
N SER A 498 1.37 -14.89 2.59
CA SER A 498 2.10 -14.90 3.86
C SER A 498 3.62 -14.79 3.69
N LEU A 499 4.16 -15.09 2.50
CA LEU A 499 5.58 -15.00 2.17
C LEU A 499 5.95 -13.62 1.60
N GLY A 500 4.98 -12.70 1.49
CA GLY A 500 5.18 -11.35 1.00
C GLY A 500 5.20 -11.22 -0.53
N ASN A 501 4.89 -12.30 -1.26
CA ASN A 501 4.79 -12.29 -2.73
C ASN A 501 3.49 -11.65 -3.18
N LYS A 502 3.49 -10.99 -4.34
CA LYS A 502 2.28 -10.42 -4.92
C LYS A 502 1.27 -11.52 -5.24
N ARG A 503 0.02 -11.31 -4.81
CA ARG A 503 -1.11 -12.21 -5.09
C ARG A 503 -2.13 -11.50 -5.98
N TYR A 504 -2.40 -12.09 -7.14
CA TYR A 504 -3.44 -11.64 -8.08
C TYR A 504 -4.74 -12.41 -7.84
N GLY A 505 -5.85 -11.87 -8.35
CA GLY A 505 -7.13 -12.55 -8.27
C GLY A 505 -7.86 -12.40 -6.93
N GLN A 506 -7.57 -11.35 -6.16
CA GLN A 506 -8.03 -11.19 -4.78
C GLN A 506 -9.03 -10.03 -4.59
N ILE A 507 -9.65 -9.58 -5.67
CA ILE A 507 -10.70 -8.57 -5.62
C ILE A 507 -11.93 -9.17 -4.94
N HIS A 508 -12.38 -8.55 -3.86
CA HIS A 508 -13.51 -9.03 -3.06
C HIS A 508 -14.87 -8.54 -3.59
N SER A 509 -15.96 -9.09 -3.10
CA SER A 509 -17.32 -8.64 -3.39
C SER A 509 -17.71 -7.49 -2.45
N PRO A 510 -18.33 -6.40 -2.95
CA PRO A 510 -18.85 -6.22 -4.32
C PRO A 510 -17.87 -5.55 -5.30
N GLY A 511 -16.60 -5.40 -4.95
CA GLY A 511 -15.56 -4.82 -5.82
C GLY A 511 -15.32 -5.60 -7.12
N ASN A 512 -15.74 -6.85 -7.21
CA ASN A 512 -15.72 -7.65 -8.45
C ASN A 512 -16.80 -7.24 -9.46
N SER A 513 -17.79 -6.42 -9.08
CA SER A 513 -18.83 -5.94 -9.97
C SER A 513 -18.31 -4.89 -10.97
N PRO A 514 -18.65 -4.98 -12.28
CA PRO A 514 -18.25 -3.97 -13.27
C PRO A 514 -18.99 -2.63 -13.07
N TYR A 515 -20.13 -2.64 -12.37
CA TYR A 515 -21.00 -1.47 -12.18
C TYR A 515 -20.49 -0.50 -11.11
N VAL A 516 -19.75 -1.00 -10.12
CA VAL A 516 -19.17 -0.18 -9.04
C VAL A 516 -17.83 0.42 -9.46
N ILE A 517 -17.40 1.44 -8.71
CA ILE A 517 -16.03 1.96 -8.75
C ILE A 517 -15.24 1.24 -7.65
N THR A 518 -14.35 0.33 -8.05
CA THR A 518 -13.50 -0.47 -7.17
C THR A 518 -12.18 0.23 -6.95
N VAL A 519 -11.82 0.44 -5.69
CA VAL A 519 -10.70 1.29 -5.31
C VAL A 519 -9.62 0.47 -4.60
N GLY A 520 -8.44 0.39 -5.22
CA GLY A 520 -7.23 -0.11 -4.56
C GLY A 520 -6.53 0.98 -3.74
N ALA A 521 -5.46 0.61 -3.03
CA ALA A 521 -4.73 1.51 -2.15
C ALA A 521 -3.34 1.83 -2.68
N SER A 522 -3.03 3.12 -2.78
CA SER A 522 -1.67 3.62 -2.92
C SER A 522 -1.07 3.92 -1.54
N ASN A 523 0.25 3.87 -1.50
CA ASN A 523 1.07 4.39 -0.43
C ASN A 523 1.78 5.64 -0.94
N SER A 524 1.32 6.80 -0.48
CA SER A 524 1.88 8.08 -0.89
C SER A 524 3.20 8.43 -0.21
N MET A 525 3.77 7.49 0.56
CA MET A 525 5.01 7.69 1.33
C MET A 525 5.00 8.89 2.30
N GLY A 526 3.83 9.46 2.57
CA GLY A 526 3.68 10.70 3.35
C GLY A 526 4.05 11.99 2.60
N THR A 527 4.38 11.91 1.31
CA THR A 527 4.69 13.04 0.42
C THR A 527 3.42 13.54 -0.28
N THR A 528 3.47 14.77 -0.82
CA THR A 528 2.40 15.34 -1.67
C THR A 528 2.67 15.16 -3.15
N ALA A 529 3.93 14.90 -3.53
CA ALA A 529 4.32 14.59 -4.89
C ALA A 529 4.09 13.09 -5.14
N HIS A 530 3.60 12.75 -6.32
CA HIS A 530 3.26 11.37 -6.66
C HIS A 530 4.43 10.56 -7.25
N GLY A 531 5.62 11.15 -7.31
CA GLY A 531 6.78 10.54 -7.98
C GLY A 531 7.30 9.29 -7.28
N ASP A 532 7.07 9.18 -5.97
CA ASP A 532 7.47 8.06 -5.10
C ASP A 532 6.30 7.18 -4.66
N ASP A 533 5.09 7.47 -5.15
CA ASP A 533 3.89 6.70 -4.83
C ASP A 533 4.01 5.26 -5.35
N THR A 534 3.56 4.32 -4.52
CA THR A 534 3.57 2.89 -4.84
C THR A 534 2.23 2.26 -4.52
N ILE A 535 1.93 1.10 -5.12
CA ILE A 535 0.77 0.31 -4.68
C ILE A 535 1.04 -0.23 -3.28
N ALA A 536 0.11 0.03 -2.35
CA ALA A 536 0.21 -0.49 -1.00
C ALA A 536 0.29 -2.02 -1.05
N SER A 537 1.18 -2.59 -0.23
CA SER A 537 1.50 -4.02 -0.25
C SER A 537 0.24 -4.89 -0.11
N PHE A 538 -0.65 -4.50 0.81
CA PHE A 538 -1.91 -5.18 1.09
C PHE A 538 -2.98 -5.01 0.00
N SER A 539 -2.91 -4.02 -0.88
CA SER A 539 -3.99 -3.73 -1.84
C SER A 539 -4.27 -4.94 -2.73
N SER A 540 -5.50 -5.45 -2.71
CA SER A 540 -5.92 -6.53 -3.59
C SER A 540 -5.76 -6.16 -5.07
N ARG A 541 -5.41 -7.17 -5.87
CA ARG A 541 -5.09 -7.05 -7.29
C ARG A 541 -6.04 -7.89 -8.12
N GLY A 542 -6.38 -7.40 -9.31
CA GLY A 542 -7.18 -8.12 -10.29
C GLY A 542 -6.43 -9.30 -10.92
N PRO A 543 -6.96 -9.86 -12.02
CA PRO A 543 -8.34 -9.71 -12.45
C PRO A 543 -9.32 -10.25 -11.40
N THR A 544 -10.63 -10.12 -11.60
CA THR A 544 -11.60 -10.82 -10.75
C THR A 544 -11.51 -12.34 -10.95
N ARG A 545 -11.74 -13.12 -9.90
CA ARG A 545 -11.72 -14.60 -9.93
C ARG A 545 -12.99 -15.25 -9.39
N SER A 546 -14.07 -14.47 -9.28
CA SER A 546 -15.42 -15.00 -9.12
C SER A 546 -15.83 -15.82 -10.36
N PHE A 547 -16.71 -16.80 -10.18
CA PHE A 547 -17.09 -17.73 -11.26
C PHE A 547 -18.54 -18.22 -11.13
N TYR A 548 -19.07 -18.75 -12.22
CA TYR A 548 -20.23 -19.65 -12.18
C TYR A 548 -19.83 -21.05 -12.66
N THR A 549 -20.67 -22.04 -12.34
CA THR A 549 -20.48 -23.42 -12.80
C THR A 549 -21.56 -23.75 -13.84
N THR A 550 -21.15 -24.24 -15.00
CA THR A 550 -22.08 -24.68 -16.05
C THR A 550 -22.84 -25.94 -15.64
N SER A 551 -23.89 -26.30 -16.37
CA SER A 551 -24.60 -27.58 -16.17
C SER A 551 -23.71 -28.82 -16.33
N THR A 552 -22.56 -28.69 -17.01
CA THR A 552 -21.56 -29.74 -17.21
C THR A 552 -20.49 -29.77 -16.12
N GLY A 553 -20.57 -28.91 -15.10
CA GLY A 553 -19.60 -28.85 -13.99
C GLY A 553 -18.35 -28.00 -14.26
N THR A 554 -18.29 -27.28 -15.39
CA THR A 554 -17.15 -26.43 -15.75
C THR A 554 -17.23 -25.08 -15.06
N LYS A 555 -16.16 -24.63 -14.40
CA LYS A 555 -16.07 -23.28 -13.83
C LYS A 555 -15.71 -22.26 -14.92
N VAL A 556 -16.49 -21.19 -15.01
CA VAL A 556 -16.24 -20.06 -15.89
C VAL A 556 -15.97 -18.83 -15.04
N PHE A 557 -14.71 -18.38 -15.05
CA PHE A 557 -14.25 -17.24 -14.26
C PHE A 557 -14.56 -15.91 -14.97
N ASP A 558 -14.94 -14.90 -14.18
CA ASP A 558 -15.27 -13.58 -14.69
C ASP A 558 -14.08 -12.89 -15.34
N ASN A 559 -12.87 -12.99 -14.76
CA ASN A 559 -11.61 -12.43 -15.28
C ASN A 559 -11.67 -10.95 -15.71
N ILE A 560 -12.42 -10.13 -14.96
CA ILE A 560 -12.61 -8.70 -15.26
C ILE A 560 -11.44 -7.87 -14.72
N ILE A 561 -11.05 -6.81 -15.44
CA ILE A 561 -10.04 -5.84 -15.02
C ILE A 561 -10.53 -5.07 -13.79
N LYS A 562 -9.80 -5.20 -12.68
CA LYS A 562 -9.99 -4.48 -11.42
C LYS A 562 -8.63 -4.30 -10.70
N PRO A 563 -8.44 -3.31 -9.80
CA PRO A 563 -9.40 -2.24 -9.47
C PRO A 563 -9.62 -1.27 -10.64
N ASP A 564 -10.57 -0.33 -10.51
CA ASP A 564 -10.78 0.70 -11.55
C ASP A 564 -9.76 1.83 -11.42
N LEU A 565 -9.41 2.21 -10.18
CA LEU A 565 -8.32 3.14 -9.85
C LEU A 565 -7.80 2.86 -8.43
N VAL A 566 -6.77 3.59 -8.01
CA VAL A 566 -6.27 3.58 -6.63
C VAL A 566 -6.32 4.96 -6.00
N ALA A 567 -6.33 5.03 -4.68
CA ALA A 567 -6.27 6.29 -3.94
C ALA A 567 -5.47 6.11 -2.64
N PRO A 568 -5.00 7.20 -2.01
CA PRO A 568 -4.23 7.13 -0.76
C PRO A 568 -4.97 6.31 0.30
N GLY A 569 -4.31 5.26 0.79
CA GLY A 569 -4.91 4.33 1.76
C GLY A 569 -3.94 3.74 2.76
N ASN A 570 -2.68 4.16 2.76
CA ASN A 570 -1.68 3.71 3.72
C ASN A 570 -1.40 4.80 4.77
N LYS A 571 -1.57 4.47 6.06
CA LYS A 571 -1.33 5.36 7.20
C LYS A 571 -2.05 6.69 7.06
N VAL A 572 -3.32 6.66 6.66
CA VAL A 572 -4.14 7.87 6.57
C VAL A 572 -4.76 8.21 7.91
N ILE A 573 -4.83 9.50 8.20
CA ILE A 573 -5.32 10.04 9.48
C ILE A 573 -6.79 10.42 9.32
N SER A 574 -7.63 9.99 10.27
CA SER A 574 -9.05 10.35 10.29
C SER A 574 -9.63 10.25 11.71
N GLN A 575 -10.88 10.68 11.84
CA GLN A 575 -11.63 10.77 13.08
C GLN A 575 -11.71 9.40 13.78
N LYS A 576 -11.54 9.39 15.11
CA LYS A 576 -11.59 8.19 15.96
C LYS A 576 -12.85 8.18 16.81
N SER A 577 -13.48 7.00 16.92
CA SER A 577 -14.52 6.75 17.93
C SER A 577 -13.89 6.54 19.33
N PRO A 578 -14.40 7.14 20.41
CA PRO A 578 -13.88 6.90 21.76
C PRO A 578 -13.95 5.42 22.17
N SER A 579 -12.90 4.92 22.81
CA SER A 579 -12.84 3.56 23.38
C SER A 579 -13.23 2.43 22.41
N ASN A 580 -12.87 2.58 21.13
CA ASN A 580 -13.16 1.59 20.11
C ASN A 580 -12.18 0.40 20.15
N LEU A 581 -12.66 -0.77 19.73
CA LEU A 581 -11.91 -2.03 19.78
C LEU A 581 -10.57 -1.93 19.04
N MET A 582 -10.54 -1.36 17.83
CA MET A 582 -9.30 -1.29 17.04
C MET A 582 -8.21 -0.50 17.76
N SER A 583 -8.57 0.64 18.36
CA SER A 583 -7.65 1.49 19.12
C SER A 583 -7.23 0.89 20.46
N THR A 584 -8.08 0.05 21.06
CA THR A 584 -7.78 -0.67 22.30
C THR A 584 -6.81 -1.81 22.03
N GLU A 585 -7.02 -2.58 20.96
CA GLU A 585 -6.14 -3.68 20.57
C GLU A 585 -4.83 -3.19 19.93
N ASN A 586 -4.85 -2.01 19.30
CA ASN A 586 -3.70 -1.42 18.62
C ASN A 586 -3.50 0.04 19.04
N PRO A 587 -2.96 0.30 20.25
CA PRO A 587 -2.81 1.66 20.77
C PRO A 587 -1.93 2.58 19.91
N THR A 588 -1.02 2.00 19.11
CA THR A 588 -0.14 2.72 18.17
C THR A 588 -0.88 3.38 17.03
N LEU A 589 -2.14 3.05 16.79
CA LEU A 589 -2.99 3.73 15.80
C LEU A 589 -3.41 5.13 16.28
N ASN A 590 -3.37 5.41 17.58
CA ASN A 590 -3.81 6.69 18.13
C ASN A 590 -2.80 7.80 17.85
N LEU A 591 -3.28 8.94 17.32
CA LEU A 591 -2.43 10.14 17.17
C LEU A 591 -2.26 10.86 18.49
N ASP A 592 -3.32 10.91 19.30
CA ASP A 592 -3.34 11.63 20.56
C ASP A 592 -3.33 10.65 21.73
N SER A 593 -2.55 10.95 22.78
CA SER A 593 -2.52 10.16 24.02
C SER A 593 -3.78 10.28 24.87
N THR A 594 -4.71 11.16 24.48
CA THR A 594 -5.98 11.39 25.18
C THR A 594 -7.11 10.67 24.46
N ASN A 595 -7.94 9.90 25.18
CA ASN A 595 -9.22 9.38 24.70
C ASN A 595 -10.28 10.50 24.70
N GLY A 596 -9.95 11.63 24.07
CA GLY A 596 -10.85 12.77 23.92
C GLY A 596 -12.01 12.43 22.98
N THR A 597 -13.04 13.27 23.01
CA THR A 597 -14.22 13.14 22.14
C THR A 597 -13.93 13.49 20.68
N ASP A 598 -12.76 14.06 20.38
CA ASP A 598 -12.37 14.54 19.05
C ASP A 598 -10.99 14.00 18.63
N SER A 599 -10.60 12.85 19.15
CA SER A 599 -9.32 12.22 18.85
C SER A 599 -9.24 11.76 17.39
N MET A 600 -8.01 11.62 16.89
CA MET A 600 -7.71 11.09 15.56
C MET A 600 -6.95 9.75 15.64
N MET A 601 -7.03 8.94 14.58
CA MET A 601 -6.23 7.71 14.46
C MET A 601 -5.74 7.46 13.02
N TYR A 602 -4.63 6.74 12.91
CA TYR A 602 -4.09 6.20 11.66
C TYR A 602 -4.78 4.89 11.31
N MET A 603 -5.09 4.70 10.03
CA MET A 603 -5.45 3.39 9.49
C MET A 603 -4.84 3.16 8.10
N SER A 604 -4.64 1.90 7.77
CA SER A 604 -4.24 1.45 6.44
C SER A 604 -5.25 0.44 5.90
N GLY A 605 -5.63 0.59 4.64
CA GLY A 605 -6.53 -0.33 3.96
C GLY A 605 -7.12 0.24 2.68
N THR A 606 -7.58 -0.62 1.78
CA THR A 606 -8.46 -0.19 0.67
C THR A 606 -9.78 0.39 1.18
N SER A 607 -10.17 0.01 2.40
CA SER A 607 -11.24 0.63 3.19
C SER A 607 -11.02 2.12 3.49
N MET A 608 -9.78 2.60 3.45
CA MET A 608 -9.43 4.01 3.63
C MET A 608 -9.34 4.73 2.28
N SER A 609 -8.92 4.05 1.21
CA SER A 609 -8.93 4.61 -0.15
C SER A 609 -10.34 4.82 -0.71
N SER A 610 -11.25 3.87 -0.46
CA SER A 610 -12.65 3.94 -0.92
C SER A 610 -13.38 5.23 -0.51
N PRO A 611 -13.37 5.67 0.76
CA PRO A 611 -14.08 6.88 1.17
C PRO A 611 -13.46 8.17 0.59
N VAL A 612 -12.17 8.18 0.29
CA VAL A 612 -11.53 9.29 -0.44
C VAL A 612 -12.18 9.44 -1.82
N VAL A 613 -12.35 8.34 -2.55
CA VAL A 613 -13.05 8.32 -3.84
C VAL A 613 -14.55 8.58 -3.70
N ALA A 614 -15.19 8.17 -2.61
CA ALA A 614 -16.59 8.50 -2.34
C ALA A 614 -16.80 10.01 -2.13
N GLY A 615 -15.92 10.66 -1.39
CA GLY A 615 -15.92 12.12 -1.30
C GLY A 615 -15.65 12.76 -2.66
N ALA A 616 -14.71 12.21 -3.46
CA ALA A 616 -14.43 12.72 -4.80
C ALA A 616 -15.67 12.67 -5.70
N ALA A 617 -16.40 11.55 -5.70
CA ALA A 617 -17.66 11.41 -6.42
C ALA A 617 -18.70 12.45 -5.96
N ALA A 618 -18.80 12.72 -4.66
CA ALA A 618 -19.70 13.76 -4.14
C ALA A 618 -19.31 15.16 -4.63
N LEU A 619 -18.01 15.48 -4.70
CA LEU A 619 -17.54 16.74 -5.28
C LEU A 619 -17.89 16.85 -6.77
N LEU A 620 -17.68 15.80 -7.56
CA LEU A 620 -18.04 15.82 -8.99
C LEU A 620 -19.55 16.03 -9.20
N LEU A 621 -20.37 15.45 -8.32
CA LEU A 621 -21.83 15.65 -8.32
C LEU A 621 -22.26 17.04 -7.84
N GLN A 622 -21.47 17.70 -6.99
CA GLN A 622 -21.64 19.12 -6.67
C GLN A 622 -21.30 20.00 -7.89
N VAL A 623 -20.23 19.68 -8.62
CA VAL A 623 -19.84 20.40 -9.85
C VAL A 623 -20.93 20.27 -10.93
N ASN A 624 -21.42 19.05 -11.14
CA ASN A 624 -22.42 18.76 -12.15
C ASN A 624 -23.40 17.70 -11.62
N PRO A 625 -24.61 18.10 -11.17
CA PRO A 625 -25.56 17.17 -10.57
C PRO A 625 -26.18 16.18 -11.56
N ASN A 626 -26.02 16.43 -12.87
CA ASN A 626 -26.59 15.61 -13.95
C ASN A 626 -25.69 14.43 -14.35
N LEU A 627 -24.45 14.35 -13.82
CA LEU A 627 -23.56 13.22 -14.10
C LEU A 627 -24.23 11.90 -13.69
N THR A 628 -24.10 10.89 -14.55
CA THR A 628 -24.48 9.51 -14.25
C THR A 628 -23.34 8.80 -13.50
N PRO A 629 -23.61 7.67 -12.81
CA PRO A 629 -22.55 6.91 -12.16
C PRO A 629 -21.42 6.49 -13.10
N GLN A 630 -21.75 6.07 -14.33
CA GLN A 630 -20.75 5.69 -15.33
C GLN A 630 -19.92 6.88 -15.82
N MET A 631 -20.49 8.09 -15.86
CA MET A 631 -19.72 9.30 -16.16
C MET A 631 -18.80 9.69 -15.02
N VAL A 632 -19.23 9.56 -13.76
CA VAL A 632 -18.35 9.75 -12.59
C VAL A 632 -17.19 8.76 -12.64
N LYS A 633 -17.48 7.48 -12.90
CA LYS A 633 -16.46 6.43 -13.10
C LYS A 633 -15.49 6.76 -14.23
N MET A 634 -16.01 7.23 -15.38
CA MET A 634 -15.19 7.65 -16.52
C MET A 634 -14.29 8.83 -16.15
N LEU A 635 -14.82 9.88 -15.53
CA LEU A 635 -14.07 11.09 -15.19
C LEU A 635 -12.91 10.78 -14.27
N LEU A 636 -13.15 9.98 -13.22
CA LEU A 636 -12.12 9.59 -12.25
C LEU A 636 -11.01 8.76 -12.88
N GLN A 637 -11.35 7.81 -13.76
CA GLN A 637 -10.35 6.97 -14.43
C GLN A 637 -9.59 7.73 -15.52
N TYR A 638 -10.29 8.51 -16.34
CA TYR A 638 -9.69 9.23 -17.46
C TYR A 638 -8.63 10.22 -16.97
N THR A 639 -8.83 10.82 -15.79
CA THR A 639 -7.90 11.80 -15.21
C THR A 639 -6.89 11.20 -14.25
N ALA A 640 -7.04 9.92 -13.90
CA ALA A 640 -6.16 9.23 -12.97
C ALA A 640 -4.70 9.38 -13.40
N GLN A 641 -3.80 9.36 -12.42
CA GLN A 641 -2.37 9.49 -12.62
C GLN A 641 -1.72 8.11 -12.69
N PRO A 642 -1.13 7.70 -13.81
CA PRO A 642 -0.45 6.41 -13.90
C PRO A 642 0.78 6.35 -12.97
N ILE A 643 0.86 5.29 -12.16
CA ILE A 643 2.00 4.98 -11.30
C ILE A 643 3.03 4.19 -12.11
N ALA A 644 4.29 4.62 -12.07
CA ALA A 644 5.38 4.01 -12.83
C ALA A 644 5.69 2.58 -12.35
N GLY A 645 5.96 1.68 -13.30
CA GLY A 645 6.28 0.28 -13.05
C GLY A 645 5.11 -0.60 -12.63
N VAL A 646 3.87 -0.07 -12.63
CA VAL A 646 2.68 -0.77 -12.13
C VAL A 646 1.76 -1.16 -13.28
N ASN A 647 1.17 -2.36 -13.23
CA ASN A 647 0.25 -2.83 -14.26
C ASN A 647 -1.22 -2.53 -13.95
N THR A 648 -2.08 -2.60 -14.98
CA THR A 648 -3.52 -2.31 -14.89
C THR A 648 -4.27 -3.15 -13.85
N PHE A 649 -3.85 -4.39 -13.54
CA PHE A 649 -4.50 -5.19 -12.48
C PHE A 649 -4.12 -4.76 -11.06
N GLU A 650 -3.07 -3.95 -10.91
CA GLU A 650 -2.67 -3.39 -9.62
C GLU A 650 -3.22 -1.97 -9.43
N GLN A 651 -3.13 -1.11 -10.46
CA GLN A 651 -3.50 0.30 -10.36
C GLN A 651 -4.83 0.69 -11.02
N GLY A 652 -5.43 -0.19 -11.83
CA GLY A 652 -6.50 0.21 -12.74
C GLY A 652 -6.01 1.28 -13.73
N ALA A 653 -6.73 2.41 -13.78
CA ALA A 653 -6.32 3.58 -14.55
C ALA A 653 -5.19 4.41 -13.91
N GLY A 654 -4.89 4.21 -12.63
CA GLY A 654 -3.89 4.97 -11.88
C GLY A 654 -4.43 5.53 -10.57
N GLU A 655 -3.67 6.46 -9.98
CA GLU A 655 -4.00 7.13 -8.74
C GLU A 655 -5.02 8.27 -8.92
N LEU A 656 -5.89 8.46 -7.94
CA LEU A 656 -6.93 9.48 -7.93
C LEU A 656 -6.35 10.89 -8.13
N ASN A 657 -6.87 11.60 -9.13
CA ASN A 657 -6.52 12.99 -9.44
C ASN A 657 -7.79 13.86 -9.47
N LEU A 658 -8.01 14.62 -8.39
CA LEU A 658 -9.17 15.50 -8.24
C LEU A 658 -9.03 16.82 -9.01
N ASP A 659 -7.80 17.32 -9.26
CA ASP A 659 -7.58 18.47 -10.14
C ASP A 659 -8.17 18.20 -11.54
N GLY A 660 -7.73 17.12 -12.16
CA GLY A 660 -8.19 16.74 -13.49
C GLY A 660 -9.69 16.43 -13.52
N ALA A 661 -10.17 15.63 -12.56
CA ALA A 661 -11.56 15.18 -12.53
C ALA A 661 -12.54 16.35 -12.41
N VAL A 662 -12.24 17.33 -11.54
CA VAL A 662 -13.06 18.54 -11.36
C VAL A 662 -13.01 19.42 -12.61
N ARG A 663 -11.83 19.63 -13.19
CA ARG A 663 -11.68 20.41 -14.44
C ARG A 663 -12.48 19.82 -15.59
N LEU A 664 -12.48 18.49 -15.73
CA LEU A 664 -13.31 17.80 -16.71
C LEU A 664 -14.80 17.91 -16.40
N ALA A 665 -15.24 17.58 -15.18
CA ALA A 665 -16.66 17.67 -14.80
C ALA A 665 -17.22 19.07 -15.07
N ARG A 666 -16.38 20.09 -14.85
CA ARG A 666 -16.71 21.49 -15.09
C ARG A 666 -16.71 21.90 -16.56
N SER A 667 -16.03 21.18 -17.46
CA SER A 667 -16.11 21.45 -18.90
C SER A 667 -17.37 20.85 -19.54
N LEU A 668 -18.00 19.87 -18.88
CA LEU A 668 -19.21 19.21 -19.38
C LEU A 668 -20.47 20.05 -19.18
N ARG A 669 -21.42 19.95 -20.11
CA ARG A 669 -22.74 20.58 -20.07
C ARG A 669 -23.50 20.27 -18.77
N THR A 670 -24.22 21.27 -18.28
CA THR A 670 -25.10 21.18 -17.10
C THR A 670 -26.57 21.47 -17.45
N ASP A 671 -26.84 21.86 -18.70
CA ASP A 671 -28.14 22.22 -19.25
C ASP A 671 -28.89 21.00 -19.83
N ILE A 672 -28.31 19.81 -19.74
CA ILE A 672 -28.86 18.57 -20.28
C ILE A 672 -28.95 17.47 -19.23
N ASP A 673 -29.92 16.60 -19.46
CA ASP A 673 -29.96 15.29 -18.84
C ASP A 673 -29.22 14.28 -19.72
N PHE A 674 -28.02 13.87 -19.29
CA PHE A 674 -27.20 12.91 -20.03
C PHE A 674 -27.89 11.56 -20.25
N ARG A 675 -28.93 11.22 -19.48
CA ARG A 675 -29.70 9.98 -19.70
C ARG A 675 -30.44 9.97 -21.03
N LEU A 676 -30.81 11.15 -21.53
CA LEU A 676 -31.64 11.33 -22.72
C LEU A 676 -30.83 11.67 -23.97
N LEU A 677 -29.50 11.82 -23.83
CA LEU A 677 -28.65 12.22 -24.94
C LEU A 677 -28.49 11.10 -25.98
N THR A 678 -28.29 11.50 -27.24
CA THR A 678 -28.06 10.58 -28.35
C THR A 678 -26.57 10.23 -28.42
N LEU A 679 -26.25 9.01 -28.84
CA LEU A 679 -24.87 8.59 -29.07
C LEU A 679 -24.15 9.58 -30.01
N GLY A 680 -22.99 10.07 -29.59
CA GLY A 680 -22.17 11.00 -30.37
C GLY A 680 -22.47 12.48 -30.20
N ASP A 681 -23.56 12.84 -29.51
CA ASP A 681 -23.84 14.24 -29.17
C ASP A 681 -22.73 14.83 -28.30
N SER A 682 -22.44 16.12 -28.51
CA SER A 682 -21.43 16.81 -27.72
C SER A 682 -21.86 16.90 -26.25
N MET A 683 -20.97 16.45 -25.36
CA MET A 683 -21.10 16.64 -23.92
C MET A 683 -20.51 17.97 -23.47
N VAL A 684 -19.78 18.66 -24.35
CA VAL A 684 -19.12 19.94 -24.10
C VAL A 684 -19.97 21.07 -24.69
N PRO A 685 -20.19 22.19 -23.96
CA PRO A 685 -20.93 23.34 -24.50
C PRO A 685 -20.28 23.88 -25.77
N SER A 686 -21.10 24.45 -26.66
CA SER A 686 -20.60 25.06 -27.90
C SER A 686 -19.57 26.17 -27.59
N GLY A 687 -18.45 26.17 -28.32
CA GLY A 687 -17.35 27.14 -28.14
C GLY A 687 -16.43 26.87 -26.95
N TRP A 688 -16.66 25.83 -26.14
CA TRP A 688 -15.75 25.43 -25.07
C TRP A 688 -14.70 24.46 -25.57
N THR A 689 -13.50 24.54 -25.00
CA THR A 689 -12.42 23.58 -25.22
C THR A 689 -12.22 22.71 -23.98
N MET A 690 -11.74 21.48 -24.21
CA MET A 690 -11.37 20.60 -23.11
C MET A 690 -10.08 21.11 -22.44
N PRO A 691 -9.94 20.96 -21.11
CA PRO A 691 -8.70 21.30 -20.42
C PRO A 691 -7.54 20.42 -20.90
N SER A 692 -6.31 20.89 -20.69
CA SER A 692 -5.12 20.08 -20.93
C SER A 692 -5.17 18.79 -20.12
N ALA A 693 -4.80 17.68 -20.74
CA ALA A 693 -4.81 16.35 -20.11
C ALA A 693 -3.59 16.13 -19.19
N SER A 694 -3.35 17.09 -18.30
CA SER A 694 -2.26 17.09 -17.33
C SER A 694 -2.66 17.85 -16.06
N SER A 695 -2.04 17.46 -14.95
CA SER A 695 -2.20 18.09 -13.63
C SER A 695 -0.84 18.36 -13.01
N THR A 696 -0.75 19.39 -12.18
CA THR A 696 0.45 19.71 -11.39
C THR A 696 0.08 19.62 -9.91
N ILE A 697 0.53 18.56 -9.24
CA ILE A 697 0.23 18.26 -7.83
C ILE A 697 1.55 18.10 -7.10
N GLY A 698 1.66 18.69 -5.90
CA GLY A 698 2.90 18.63 -5.11
C GLY A 698 4.13 19.20 -5.83
N GLY A 699 3.94 20.19 -6.72
CA GLY A 699 5.01 20.79 -7.53
C GLY A 699 5.46 19.97 -8.73
N SER A 700 4.89 18.77 -8.95
CA SER A 700 5.24 17.88 -10.05
C SER A 700 4.11 17.79 -11.06
N SER A 701 4.46 17.77 -12.36
CA SER A 701 3.47 17.72 -13.44
C SER A 701 3.38 16.34 -14.06
N TYR A 702 2.15 15.87 -14.26
CA TYR A 702 1.87 14.53 -14.75
C TYR A 702 0.79 14.57 -15.82
N SER A 703 0.88 13.64 -16.77
CA SER A 703 -0.17 13.47 -17.76
C SER A 703 -1.24 12.52 -17.24
N TRP A 704 -2.48 12.77 -17.61
CA TRP A 704 -3.60 11.90 -17.25
C TRP A 704 -3.52 10.56 -17.97
N ALA A 705 -4.10 9.52 -17.38
CA ALA A 705 -4.19 8.19 -17.95
C ALA A 705 -4.91 8.17 -19.31
N GLN A 706 -5.95 9.01 -19.46
CA GLN A 706 -6.83 9.08 -20.63
C GLN A 706 -7.41 7.71 -21.02
N LEU A 707 -7.63 6.89 -20.00
CA LEU A 707 -8.03 5.49 -20.09
C LEU A 707 -9.22 5.24 -19.18
N VAL A 708 -10.13 4.39 -19.66
CA VAL A 708 -11.24 3.86 -18.86
C VAL A 708 -11.19 2.35 -18.98
N THR A 709 -11.09 1.64 -17.85
CA THR A 709 -11.20 0.19 -17.84
C THR A 709 -12.66 -0.19 -18.11
N GLY A 710 -12.84 -1.07 -19.09
CA GLY A 710 -14.03 -1.89 -19.27
C GLY A 710 -13.83 -3.26 -18.64
N SER A 711 -14.76 -4.19 -18.89
CA SER A 711 -14.71 -5.52 -18.27
C SER A 711 -13.44 -6.29 -18.67
N TYR A 712 -13.24 -6.51 -19.97
CA TYR A 712 -12.12 -7.30 -20.52
C TYR A 712 -11.10 -6.46 -21.28
N THR A 713 -11.38 -5.17 -21.46
CA THR A 713 -10.65 -4.25 -22.32
C THR A 713 -10.56 -2.90 -21.66
N SER A 714 -9.62 -2.08 -22.08
CA SER A 714 -9.55 -0.65 -21.76
C SER A 714 -9.86 0.17 -23.01
N LEU A 715 -10.52 1.31 -22.80
CA LEU A 715 -10.87 2.27 -23.84
C LEU A 715 -10.02 3.53 -23.68
N THR A 716 -9.53 4.09 -24.79
CA THR A 716 -8.81 5.36 -24.81
C THR A 716 -9.33 6.28 -25.91
N GLY A 717 -9.01 7.58 -25.78
CA GLY A 717 -9.33 8.61 -26.77
C GLY A 717 -10.20 9.73 -26.21
N SER A 718 -10.01 10.94 -26.75
CA SER A 718 -10.67 12.16 -26.27
C SER A 718 -12.19 12.19 -26.46
N GLN A 719 -12.74 11.32 -27.32
CA GLN A 719 -14.18 11.19 -27.51
C GLN A 719 -14.90 10.54 -26.32
N LEU A 720 -14.18 9.85 -25.41
CA LEU A 720 -14.74 9.37 -24.15
C LEU A 720 -15.32 10.52 -23.32
N VAL A 721 -14.68 11.69 -23.36
CA VAL A 721 -15.10 12.83 -22.54
C VAL A 721 -15.87 13.87 -23.34
N SER A 722 -15.52 14.07 -24.62
CA SER A 722 -16.12 15.12 -25.45
C SER A 722 -17.46 14.74 -26.08
N LYS A 723 -17.74 13.44 -26.27
CA LYS A 723 -18.97 12.94 -26.88
C LYS A 723 -19.68 11.93 -25.99
N PHE A 724 -20.99 11.96 -26.05
CA PHE A 724 -21.80 11.04 -25.29
C PHE A 724 -21.70 9.62 -25.83
N GLN A 725 -21.44 8.70 -24.91
CA GLN A 725 -21.40 7.27 -25.14
C GLN A 725 -22.63 6.65 -24.47
N ARG A 726 -23.31 5.70 -25.12
CA ARG A 726 -24.51 5.06 -24.53
C ARG A 726 -24.18 4.19 -23.32
N VAL A 727 -22.93 3.72 -23.20
CA VAL A 727 -22.43 3.07 -21.96
C VAL A 727 -22.49 3.98 -20.72
N TYR A 728 -22.68 5.30 -20.90
CA TYR A 728 -22.85 6.24 -19.79
C TYR A 728 -24.24 6.26 -19.18
N ARG A 729 -25.21 5.56 -19.77
CA ARG A 729 -26.53 5.38 -19.14
C ARG A 729 -26.42 4.46 -17.91
N ARG A 730 -27.37 4.59 -16.99
CA ARG A 730 -27.30 3.99 -15.65
C ARG A 730 -27.42 2.48 -15.67
N ASP A 731 -28.16 1.96 -16.65
CA ASP A 731 -28.44 0.55 -16.90
C ASP A 731 -27.26 -0.21 -17.48
N ASN A 732 -26.25 0.50 -17.99
CA ASN A 732 -25.13 -0.08 -18.73
C ASN A 732 -23.84 -0.13 -17.91
N SER A 733 -22.91 -0.97 -18.37
CA SER A 733 -21.50 -0.95 -17.98
C SER A 733 -20.60 -0.53 -19.13
N VAL A 734 -19.42 0.01 -18.83
CA VAL A 734 -18.43 0.40 -19.87
C VAL A 734 -18.05 -0.79 -20.75
N GLY A 735 -18.01 -2.00 -20.19
CA GLY A 735 -17.67 -3.22 -20.92
C GLY A 735 -18.69 -3.65 -21.97
N GLU A 736 -19.96 -3.27 -21.84
CA GLU A 736 -21.02 -3.61 -22.82
C GLU A 736 -20.81 -2.93 -24.18
N GLY A 737 -19.99 -1.89 -24.23
CA GLY A 737 -19.63 -1.23 -25.48
C GLY A 737 -18.64 -2.02 -26.35
N VAL A 738 -18.22 -3.21 -25.94
CA VAL A 738 -17.22 -4.01 -26.64
C VAL A 738 -17.76 -5.42 -26.88
N THR A 739 -17.74 -5.85 -28.14
CA THR A 739 -18.12 -7.21 -28.55
C THR A 739 -16.89 -8.07 -28.76
N PHE A 740 -17.02 -9.38 -28.54
CA PHE A 740 -16.01 -10.38 -28.87
C PHE A 740 -16.55 -11.32 -29.96
N GLY A 741 -15.83 -11.43 -31.07
CA GLY A 741 -16.20 -12.30 -32.19
C GLY A 741 -15.00 -12.59 -33.09
N ASN A 742 -14.94 -13.81 -33.63
CA ASN A 742 -13.83 -14.25 -34.49
C ASN A 742 -12.44 -14.04 -33.85
N GLY A 743 -12.34 -14.25 -32.53
CA GLY A 743 -11.08 -14.10 -31.78
C GLY A 743 -10.68 -12.66 -31.47
N ASN A 744 -11.45 -11.66 -31.90
CA ASN A 744 -11.10 -10.24 -31.76
C ASN A 744 -12.14 -9.46 -30.95
N PHE A 745 -11.67 -8.45 -30.23
CA PHE A 745 -12.53 -7.44 -29.62
C PHE A 745 -12.80 -6.34 -30.65
N SER A 746 -14.01 -5.82 -30.68
CA SER A 746 -14.40 -4.68 -31.52
C SER A 746 -15.35 -3.76 -30.75
N LEU A 747 -15.35 -2.48 -31.11
CA LEU A 747 -16.32 -1.53 -30.59
C LEU A 747 -17.72 -1.90 -31.07
N ASP A 748 -18.68 -1.97 -30.16
CA ASP A 748 -20.08 -1.96 -30.50
C ASP A 748 -20.52 -0.52 -30.76
N LEU A 749 -20.72 -0.19 -32.04
CA LEU A 749 -21.12 1.15 -32.46
C LEU A 749 -22.57 1.51 -32.09
N THR A 750 -23.33 0.58 -31.52
CA THR A 750 -24.62 0.89 -30.89
C THR A 750 -24.45 1.54 -29.51
N TYR A 751 -23.30 1.34 -28.87
CA TYR A 751 -22.95 1.83 -27.54
C TYR A 751 -21.88 2.91 -27.55
N LEU A 752 -20.90 2.80 -28.44
CA LEU A 752 -19.70 3.65 -28.49
C LEU A 752 -19.56 4.36 -29.83
N THR A 753 -19.04 5.58 -29.82
CA THR A 753 -18.74 6.34 -31.04
C THR A 753 -17.49 5.79 -31.74
N SER A 754 -17.44 5.92 -33.06
CA SER A 754 -16.22 5.68 -33.84
C SER A 754 -15.06 6.60 -33.42
N GLY A 755 -13.83 6.13 -33.54
CA GLY A 755 -12.62 6.92 -33.23
C GLY A 755 -12.13 6.77 -31.79
N LEU A 756 -12.72 5.84 -31.03
CA LEU A 756 -12.14 5.31 -29.80
C LEU A 756 -11.18 4.17 -30.13
N SER A 757 -10.18 3.98 -29.27
CA SER A 757 -9.28 2.84 -29.33
C SER A 757 -9.63 1.86 -28.21
N ILE A 758 -9.55 0.57 -28.53
CA ILE A 758 -9.75 -0.52 -27.56
C ILE A 758 -8.46 -1.30 -27.43
N ASN A 759 -8.14 -1.70 -26.20
CA ASN A 759 -6.96 -2.48 -25.90
C ASN A 759 -7.34 -3.57 -24.90
N ARG A 760 -6.93 -4.82 -25.12
CA ARG A 760 -7.15 -5.94 -24.20
C ARG A 760 -5.92 -6.26 -23.34
N ASN A 761 -4.81 -5.61 -23.63
CA ASN A 761 -3.52 -5.92 -23.04
C ASN A 761 -3.43 -5.33 -21.64
N ILE A 762 -2.71 -6.05 -20.79
CA ILE A 762 -2.32 -5.54 -19.48
C ILE A 762 -1.19 -4.56 -19.76
N ASN A 763 -1.35 -3.31 -19.38
CA ASN A 763 -0.35 -2.29 -19.67
C ASN A 763 0.41 -1.99 -18.38
N THR A 764 1.75 -1.97 -18.44
CA THR A 764 2.57 -1.38 -17.38
C THR A 764 2.82 0.08 -17.70
N SER A 765 2.57 0.98 -16.76
CA SER A 765 2.90 2.40 -16.97
C SER A 765 4.38 2.64 -16.73
N ASN A 766 5.03 3.49 -17.53
CA ASN A 766 6.35 4.05 -17.25
C ASN A 766 6.26 5.45 -16.61
N GLY A 767 5.09 5.83 -16.09
CA GLY A 767 4.79 7.18 -15.59
C GLY A 767 4.24 8.14 -16.65
N THR A 768 3.97 7.66 -17.87
CA THR A 768 3.34 8.44 -18.96
C THR A 768 1.94 7.87 -19.31
N PRO A 769 1.10 8.57 -20.11
CA PRO A 769 -0.23 8.08 -20.48
C PRO A 769 -0.17 6.69 -21.09
N PHE A 770 -1.19 5.87 -20.78
CA PHE A 770 -1.27 4.49 -21.25
C PHE A 770 -1.20 4.43 -22.79
N GLY A 771 -0.12 3.84 -23.32
CA GLY A 771 0.20 3.78 -24.75
C GLY A 771 1.71 3.76 -25.07
N ALA A 772 2.56 4.20 -24.13
CA ALA A 772 4.03 4.17 -24.24
C ALA A 772 4.71 3.22 -23.23
N GLY A 773 3.93 2.42 -22.53
CA GLY A 773 4.39 1.44 -21.53
C GLY A 773 4.56 0.03 -22.11
N SER A 774 5.29 -0.84 -21.40
CA SER A 774 5.50 -2.22 -21.87
C SER A 774 4.21 -3.02 -21.83
N LEU A 775 3.97 -3.77 -22.89
CA LEU A 775 2.80 -4.62 -23.04
C LEU A 775 3.01 -5.92 -22.26
N TYR A 776 2.18 -6.19 -21.25
CA TYR A 776 2.02 -7.56 -20.74
C TYR A 776 0.88 -8.21 -21.53
N LEU A 777 1.25 -9.00 -22.53
CA LEU A 777 0.28 -9.82 -23.26
C LEU A 777 -0.12 -11.00 -22.38
N SER A 778 -1.37 -11.01 -21.92
CA SER A 778 -2.02 -12.27 -21.54
C SER A 778 -2.92 -12.69 -22.69
N TYR A 779 -2.39 -13.55 -23.58
CA TYR A 779 -3.04 -14.60 -24.40
C TYR A 779 -2.14 -14.94 -25.60
N GLY A 780 -1.85 -16.23 -25.82
CA GLY A 780 -1.48 -16.79 -27.12
C GLY A 780 0.01 -16.89 -27.48
N VAL A 781 0.84 -15.90 -27.13
CA VAL A 781 2.24 -15.85 -27.59
C VAL A 781 3.14 -15.26 -26.52
N LEU A 782 4.16 -16.01 -26.10
CA LEU A 782 5.26 -15.52 -25.29
C LEU A 782 6.42 -15.16 -26.23
N VAL A 783 6.71 -13.87 -26.38
CA VAL A 783 7.83 -13.36 -27.20
C VAL A 783 8.87 -12.76 -26.27
N GLY A 784 10.11 -13.25 -26.32
CA GLY A 784 11.26 -12.60 -25.70
C GLY A 784 12.26 -12.21 -26.77
N ASP A 785 12.83 -11.01 -26.69
CA ASP A 785 14.03 -10.67 -27.45
C ASP A 785 15.26 -11.23 -26.72
N GLY A 786 15.95 -12.20 -27.33
CA GLY A 786 17.19 -12.76 -26.79
C GLY A 786 17.06 -14.07 -26.01
N VAL A 787 16.80 -14.03 -24.69
CA VAL A 787 16.93 -15.21 -23.80
C VAL A 787 15.72 -15.37 -22.88
N LEU A 788 15.11 -16.55 -22.88
CA LEU A 788 13.93 -16.88 -22.09
C LEU A 788 14.25 -18.07 -21.15
N VAL A 789 14.30 -17.82 -19.84
CA VAL A 789 14.72 -18.80 -18.81
C VAL A 789 13.59 -19.01 -17.80
N GLY A 790 13.24 -20.27 -17.51
CA GLY A 790 12.27 -20.64 -16.48
C GLY A 790 12.72 -21.85 -15.66
N ASP A 791 12.62 -21.74 -14.34
CA ASP A 791 12.98 -22.78 -13.35
C ASP A 791 11.78 -23.73 -13.08
N GLY A 792 11.27 -24.38 -14.13
CA GLY A 792 10.12 -25.30 -14.00
C GLY A 792 9.42 -25.64 -15.30
N VAL A 793 8.16 -25.20 -15.46
CA VAL A 793 7.30 -25.51 -16.62
C VAL A 793 6.89 -24.22 -17.34
N ILE A 794 7.20 -24.12 -18.63
CA ILE A 794 6.73 -23.04 -19.51
C ILE A 794 5.61 -23.59 -20.39
N VAL A 795 4.40 -23.04 -20.26
CA VAL A 795 3.20 -23.46 -21.02
C VAL A 795 2.69 -22.28 -21.84
N GLY A 796 2.65 -22.43 -23.17
CA GLY A 796 1.96 -21.51 -24.09
C GLY A 796 0.85 -22.23 -24.85
N ASP A 797 -0.33 -21.61 -24.95
CA ASP A 797 -1.49 -22.14 -25.68
C ASP A 797 -1.43 -21.92 -27.21
N GLY A 798 -0.24 -21.67 -27.77
CA GLY A 798 -0.09 -21.26 -29.16
C GLY A 798 1.33 -21.39 -29.72
N VAL A 799 2.12 -20.30 -29.66
CA VAL A 799 3.43 -20.20 -30.33
C VAL A 799 4.51 -19.67 -29.37
N LEU A 800 5.67 -20.33 -29.32
CA LEU A 800 6.88 -19.91 -28.58
C LEU A 800 7.96 -19.49 -29.59
N ILE A 801 8.40 -18.23 -29.55
CA ILE A 801 9.45 -17.67 -30.44
C ILE A 801 10.54 -17.02 -29.57
N GLY A 802 11.78 -17.46 -29.76
CA GLY A 802 12.98 -16.82 -29.19
C GLY A 802 14.06 -16.65 -30.26
N ASP A 803 14.65 -15.46 -30.32
CA ASP A 803 15.70 -15.07 -31.28
C ASP A 803 17.10 -15.64 -30.92
N GLY A 804 17.22 -16.38 -29.80
CA GLY A 804 18.51 -16.83 -29.25
C GLY A 804 18.50 -18.19 -28.55
N VAL A 805 18.16 -18.24 -27.25
CA VAL A 805 18.28 -19.47 -26.43
C VAL A 805 17.04 -19.70 -25.56
N LEU A 806 16.49 -20.91 -25.58
CA LEU A 806 15.37 -21.39 -24.75
C LEU A 806 15.88 -22.46 -23.77
N VAL A 807 15.80 -22.20 -22.46
CA VAL A 807 16.24 -23.13 -21.40
C VAL A 807 15.15 -23.32 -20.34
N GLY A 808 14.79 -24.58 -20.08
CA GLY A 808 13.92 -24.97 -18.96
C GLY A 808 14.41 -26.22 -18.25
N ASP A 809 14.41 -26.22 -16.91
CA ASP A 809 14.88 -27.32 -16.05
C ASP A 809 13.84 -28.47 -15.88
N GLY A 810 12.92 -28.63 -16.84
CA GLY A 810 11.77 -29.52 -16.69
C GLY A 810 11.07 -29.93 -17.98
N VAL A 811 9.94 -29.29 -18.31
CA VAL A 811 9.08 -29.66 -19.45
C VAL A 811 8.68 -28.41 -20.26
N LEU A 812 8.90 -28.47 -21.59
CA LEU A 812 8.47 -27.46 -22.57
C LEU A 812 7.27 -27.99 -23.37
N ILE A 813 6.11 -27.34 -23.25
CA ILE A 813 4.88 -27.74 -23.97
C ILE A 813 4.31 -26.54 -24.74
N GLY A 814 4.16 -26.69 -26.06
CA GLY A 814 3.43 -25.77 -26.92
C GLY A 814 2.41 -26.51 -27.78
N ASP A 815 1.18 -25.99 -27.84
CA ASP A 815 0.05 -26.56 -28.60
C ASP A 815 0.15 -26.32 -30.13
N GLY A 816 1.24 -25.69 -30.62
CA GLY A 816 1.38 -25.26 -32.01
C GLY A 816 2.78 -25.43 -32.60
N VAL A 817 3.65 -24.42 -32.45
CA VAL A 817 4.96 -24.33 -33.13
C VAL A 817 6.05 -23.85 -32.15
N LEU A 818 7.19 -24.55 -32.14
CA LEU A 818 8.43 -24.17 -31.43
C LEU A 818 9.51 -23.77 -32.46
N VAL A 819 9.94 -22.50 -32.44
CA VAL A 819 11.00 -21.99 -33.33
C VAL A 819 12.02 -21.21 -32.50
N GLY A 820 13.30 -21.59 -32.61
CA GLY A 820 14.44 -20.86 -32.07
C GLY A 820 15.54 -20.76 -33.11
N ASP A 821 16.16 -19.60 -33.25
CA ASP A 821 17.26 -19.34 -34.20
C ASP A 821 18.65 -19.76 -33.64
N GLY A 822 18.68 -20.37 -32.45
CA GLY A 822 19.91 -20.78 -31.76
C GLY A 822 19.83 -22.16 -31.08
N VAL A 823 19.67 -22.22 -29.75
CA VAL A 823 19.80 -23.45 -28.95
C VAL A 823 18.54 -23.75 -28.11
N LEU A 824 18.02 -24.99 -28.24
CA LEU A 824 16.90 -25.55 -27.44
C LEU A 824 17.43 -26.62 -26.46
N ILE A 825 17.28 -26.41 -25.15
CA ILE A 825 17.67 -27.38 -24.11
C ILE A 825 16.54 -27.57 -23.10
N GLY A 826 16.21 -28.83 -22.80
CA GLY A 826 15.38 -29.23 -21.67
C GLY A 826 15.89 -30.54 -21.06
N ASP A 827 15.83 -30.66 -19.73
CA ASP A 827 16.33 -31.83 -18.99
C ASP A 827 15.30 -33.00 -18.94
N GLY A 828 14.07 -32.79 -19.45
CA GLY A 828 12.96 -33.76 -19.40
C GLY A 828 12.39 -34.18 -20.76
N VAL A 829 11.36 -33.47 -21.26
CA VAL A 829 10.60 -33.83 -22.47
C VAL A 829 10.29 -32.58 -23.32
N LEU A 830 10.57 -32.65 -24.63
CA LEU A 830 10.11 -31.70 -25.65
C LEU A 830 8.91 -32.30 -26.43
N VAL A 831 7.76 -31.62 -26.44
CA VAL A 831 6.59 -32.01 -27.24
C VAL A 831 6.08 -30.81 -28.02
N GLY A 832 5.90 -30.99 -29.34
CA GLY A 832 5.17 -30.07 -30.21
C GLY A 832 4.32 -30.88 -31.19
N ASP A 833 3.06 -30.49 -31.36
CA ASP A 833 2.08 -31.27 -32.13
C ASP A 833 2.24 -31.14 -33.66
N SER A 834 2.99 -30.14 -34.16
CA SER A 834 3.07 -29.84 -35.60
C SER A 834 4.48 -29.87 -36.22
N ALA A 835 5.45 -29.11 -35.69
CA ALA A 835 6.82 -29.07 -36.24
C ALA A 835 7.84 -28.65 -35.19
N LEU A 836 9.01 -29.30 -35.23
CA LEU A 836 10.21 -28.95 -34.46
C LEU A 836 11.31 -28.62 -35.50
N GLN A 837 11.77 -27.36 -35.55
CA GLN A 837 12.75 -26.93 -36.56
C GLN A 837 13.90 -26.18 -35.89
N GLY A 838 15.10 -26.76 -35.98
CA GLY A 838 16.37 -26.11 -35.63
C GLY A 838 17.23 -25.96 -36.89
N ASP A 839 18.07 -24.93 -36.90
CA ASP A 839 19.09 -24.71 -37.91
C ASP A 839 20.10 -25.89 -37.96
N ASN A 840 20.55 -26.24 -39.18
CA ASN A 840 21.58 -27.23 -39.49
C ASN A 840 23.02 -26.70 -39.26
N THR A 841 23.30 -26.03 -38.14
CA THR A 841 24.69 -25.67 -37.81
C THR A 841 25.31 -26.75 -36.93
N PRO A 842 26.37 -27.45 -37.37
CA PRO A 842 26.98 -28.54 -36.61
C PRO A 842 27.67 -28.01 -35.35
N ALA A 843 27.35 -28.60 -34.20
CA ALA A 843 28.01 -28.32 -32.93
C ALA A 843 29.50 -28.68 -32.98
N MET A 844 30.39 -27.68 -32.87
CA MET A 844 31.64 -27.72 -32.10
C MET A 844 32.32 -26.34 -32.05
N GLN A 845 31.99 -25.54 -31.03
CA GLN A 845 32.89 -24.81 -30.11
C GLN A 845 32.10 -23.91 -29.19
#